data_AF-A0A7Z0RUD9-F1
#
_entry.id   AF-A0A7Z0RUD9-F1
#
_cell.length_a   1.000
_cell.length_b   1.000
_cell.length_c   1.000
_cell.angle_alpha   90.00
_cell.angle_beta   90.00
_cell.angle_gamma   90.00
#
_symmetry.space_group_name_H-M   'P 1'
#
loop_
_entity.id
_entity.type
_entity.pdbx_description
1 polymer ?
#
loop_
_entity_poly.entity_id
_entity_poly.type
_entity_poly.pdbx_seq_one_letter_code
_entity_poly.pdbx_strand_id
1 'polypeptide(L)'
;MRQHQEGAALVIVLALLTGSLMIGVSGMNSALIDERLAGNYRASAQAQMTSERILSTLASDENQADREKRLKECLERECSESLRGNEIADLLYQGSLHEFVDELIPEDLKNDPDAQDQVNEIRTNLLESLVVDIDADKESQTVNITVSDKGLRNSARRSSSATYKYKVFNGGGEQGYERGIVGCEGITVDNSTEFNSFHSVNGIGFYQDLRNAPLITRRADADVFFKNNSRIYGNVASTNDIIFSSSTEVIGSAYVNDKIEFGNWSSEVKGNVVAESVQGKRHNTEDHVLGDLILRSGGSELNILADSESCDILGVKSLYDNYVAESVLSSSGDISLTGGASQPAILDASGFTGSYLGSNVEVETVDSVSFVRIDDFTLSGSRSFQVGTSSSPVNLVMLVEGDFEVSGNTKFVVEDGSQLTIMVRGNFNLIESNDIESNQDSLVVDAQADSVEPVIKLVSLYNDTSQGDDAGAGVRISGDSNYYGEIFAPFSNVNILGSSNLYGAIYSRSLYVGTRGNVYYDEAFGLPEFNVEEQGGLWCSFSNLSPLTVVHPLASFKPPSSNAAFDGKNLVPDVAVANGDGSEADNAERETDTTREGVLGGVFDNGNDAEKFDDFIQRIRQAADIVEDGRYDIKNQGSLGGKNNPFGTPDDKKITFINGNLSGNNLTGAGILVVNGNASIKGNPAYEGLMIVLGDYYQSGGGGDNFIGALLVAPYSNGDEFTSANIEFKGGGGNDFIHDAEVLKDAFDLLDDDSKNAWQNDCSDSKEDDDDGGDEDEGDSSGDEERVWELIDWR
;
A
#
# COMPACT_ATOMS: atom_id res chain seq x y z
N MET A 1 31.58 86.53 58.72
CA MET A 1 30.52 85.49 58.84
C MET A 1 30.78 84.46 57.76
N ARG A 2 31.49 83.36 58.09
CA ARG A 2 31.67 82.22 57.18
C ARG A 2 30.68 81.15 57.63
N GLN A 3 29.65 80.89 56.80
CA GLN A 3 28.69 79.83 57.03
C GLN A 3 29.41 78.48 56.98
N HIS A 4 29.41 77.76 58.11
CA HIS A 4 29.77 76.36 58.19
C HIS A 4 28.59 75.56 57.60
N GLN A 5 28.68 75.23 56.32
CA GLN A 5 27.78 74.30 55.61
C GLN A 5 28.66 73.16 55.07
N GLU A 6 29.25 72.33 55.94
CA GLU A 6 30.15 71.26 55.47
C GLU A 6 29.94 69.91 56.19
N GLY A 7 28.71 69.57 56.57
CA GLY A 7 28.44 68.25 57.18
C GLY A 7 27.19 67.53 56.67
N ALA A 8 26.04 68.24 56.62
CA ALA A 8 24.75 67.60 56.33
C ALA A 8 24.60 67.17 54.86
N ALA A 9 25.17 67.93 53.91
CA ALA A 9 25.10 67.59 52.49
C ALA A 9 25.81 66.26 52.19
N LEU A 10 26.97 66.01 52.82
CA LEU A 10 27.70 64.75 52.65
C LEU A 10 26.85 63.57 53.15
N VAL A 11 26.21 63.69 54.33
CA VAL A 11 25.39 62.62 54.93
C VAL A 11 24.14 62.34 54.10
N ILE A 12 23.46 63.39 53.58
CA ILE A 12 22.28 63.24 52.72
C ILE A 12 22.67 62.59 51.39
N VAL A 13 23.78 63.03 50.78
CA VAL A 13 24.28 62.45 49.53
C VAL A 13 24.70 60.99 49.73
N LEU A 14 25.36 60.66 50.86
CA LEU A 14 25.75 59.28 51.16
C LEU A 14 24.53 58.39 51.40
N ALA A 15 23.49 58.89 52.08
CA ALA A 15 22.23 58.16 52.31
C ALA A 15 21.43 57.94 51.02
N LEU A 16 21.45 58.92 50.10
CA LEU A 16 20.84 58.76 48.77
C LEU A 16 21.65 57.81 47.89
N LEU A 17 22.99 57.85 47.95
CA LEU A 17 23.87 56.91 47.25
C LEU A 17 23.71 55.48 47.76
N THR A 18 23.61 55.27 49.09
CA THR A 18 23.40 53.93 49.65
C THR A 18 22.01 53.40 49.32
N GLY A 19 20.98 54.25 49.34
CA GLY A 19 19.64 53.89 48.86
C GLY A 19 19.62 53.50 47.38
N SER A 20 20.31 54.28 46.53
CA SER A 20 20.43 54.00 45.09
C SER A 20 21.21 52.71 44.82
N LEU A 21 22.28 52.46 45.59
CA LEU A 21 23.10 51.24 45.49
C LEU A 21 22.31 49.99 45.90
N MET A 22 21.53 50.07 46.99
CA MET A 22 20.66 48.95 47.41
C MET A 22 19.60 48.62 46.36
N ILE A 23 19.00 49.64 45.73
CA ILE A 23 18.04 49.44 44.63
C ILE A 23 18.74 48.79 43.44
N GLY A 24 19.96 49.23 43.09
CA GLY A 24 20.77 48.63 42.02
C GLY A 24 21.14 47.16 42.27
N VAL A 25 21.57 46.83 43.49
CA VAL A 25 21.91 45.44 43.89
C VAL A 25 20.65 44.55 43.92
N SER A 26 19.51 45.07 44.37
CA SER A 26 18.24 44.34 44.34
C SER A 26 17.77 44.07 42.90
N GLY A 27 17.96 45.03 41.99
CA GLY A 27 17.67 44.85 40.56
C GLY A 27 18.57 43.81 39.90
N MET A 28 19.87 43.82 40.22
CA MET A 28 20.82 42.80 39.74
C MET A 28 20.49 41.40 40.27
N ASN A 29 20.10 41.27 41.55
CA ASN A 29 19.68 39.99 42.11
C ASN A 29 18.40 39.46 41.45
N SER A 30 17.43 40.33 41.14
CA SER A 30 16.23 39.94 40.41
C SER A 30 16.59 39.46 39.00
N ALA A 31 17.44 40.20 38.29
CA ALA A 31 17.88 39.81 36.94
C ALA A 31 18.62 38.46 36.94
N LEU A 32 19.47 38.20 37.93
CA LEU A 32 20.16 36.90 38.09
C LEU A 32 19.20 35.75 38.41
N ILE A 33 18.11 36.01 39.15
CA ILE A 33 17.07 35.01 39.42
C ILE A 33 16.27 34.73 38.15
N ASP A 34 15.86 35.77 37.42
CA ASP A 34 15.11 35.64 36.17
C ASP A 34 15.94 34.90 35.10
N GLU A 35 17.24 35.18 35.01
CA GLU A 35 18.17 34.47 34.13
C GLU A 35 18.30 32.99 34.49
N ARG A 36 18.41 32.66 35.79
CA ARG A 36 18.44 31.27 36.26
C ARG A 36 17.12 30.54 36.02
N LEU A 37 15.99 31.21 36.21
CA LEU A 37 14.66 30.65 35.95
C LEU A 37 14.46 30.39 34.45
N ALA A 38 14.83 31.34 33.59
CA ALA A 38 14.79 31.18 32.14
C ALA A 38 15.72 30.06 31.66
N GLY A 39 16.93 29.96 32.24
CA GLY A 39 17.87 28.87 31.97
C GLY A 39 17.32 27.50 32.38
N ASN A 40 16.73 27.39 33.57
CA ASN A 40 16.11 26.15 34.05
C ASN A 40 14.87 25.76 33.23
N TYR A 41 14.05 26.74 32.84
CA TYR A 41 12.87 26.49 32.00
C TYR A 41 13.28 25.99 30.61
N ARG A 42 14.28 26.61 29.98
CA ARG A 42 14.83 26.17 28.70
C ARG A 42 15.38 24.75 28.78
N ALA A 43 16.16 24.44 29.83
CA ALA A 43 16.68 23.09 30.05
C ALA A 43 15.55 22.07 30.21
N SER A 44 14.49 22.44 30.94
CA SER A 44 13.32 21.60 31.14
C SER A 44 12.52 21.34 29.87
N ALA A 45 12.28 22.36 29.04
CA ALA A 45 11.55 22.20 27.78
C ALA A 45 12.36 21.35 26.79
N GLN A 46 13.69 21.52 26.76
CA GLN A 46 14.57 20.68 25.94
C GLN A 46 14.54 19.21 26.36
N ALA A 47 14.60 18.92 27.66
CA ALA A 47 14.48 17.54 28.16
C ALA A 47 13.14 16.89 27.79
N GLN A 48 12.05 17.67 27.77
CA GLN A 48 10.75 17.18 27.32
C GLN A 48 10.74 16.88 25.83
N MET A 49 11.22 17.79 24.98
CA MET A 49 11.30 17.57 23.53
C MET A 49 12.17 16.35 23.17
N THR A 50 13.27 16.11 23.91
CA THR A 50 14.08 14.89 23.74
C THR A 50 13.22 13.64 23.98
N SER A 51 12.47 13.58 25.08
CA SER A 51 11.61 12.43 25.40
C SER A 51 10.45 12.22 24.41
N GLU A 52 9.82 13.32 23.96
CA GLU A 52 8.73 13.27 22.97
C GLU A 52 9.24 12.83 21.59
N ARG A 53 10.44 13.29 21.21
CA ARG A 53 11.04 12.91 19.93
C ARG A 53 11.37 11.43 19.89
N ILE A 54 11.89 10.86 20.97
CA ILE A 54 12.16 9.41 21.03
C ILE A 54 10.87 8.60 21.03
N LEU A 55 9.82 9.04 21.72
CA LEU A 55 8.51 8.40 21.60
C LEU A 55 7.99 8.46 20.17
N SER A 56 8.15 9.61 19.49
CA SER A 56 7.76 9.77 18.09
C SER A 56 8.58 8.89 17.14
N THR A 57 9.88 8.71 17.40
CA THR A 57 10.74 7.80 16.61
C THR A 57 10.37 6.35 16.90
N LEU A 58 10.17 5.97 18.16
CA LEU A 58 9.67 4.63 18.49
C LEU A 58 8.30 4.36 17.84
N ALA A 59 7.46 5.40 17.72
CA ALA A 59 6.15 5.32 17.08
C ALA A 59 6.17 5.39 15.55
N SER A 60 7.32 5.63 14.90
CA SER A 60 7.39 5.69 13.44
C SER A 60 7.26 4.30 12.80
N ASP A 61 6.82 4.28 11.55
CA ASP A 61 6.57 3.05 10.77
C ASP A 61 7.86 2.25 10.56
N GLU A 62 8.99 2.93 10.38
CA GLU A 62 10.34 2.33 10.30
C GLU A 62 10.69 1.43 11.50
N ASN A 63 10.13 1.70 12.68
CA ASN A 63 10.43 0.99 13.92
C ASN A 63 9.28 0.06 14.36
N GLN A 64 8.24 -0.08 13.53
CA GLN A 64 6.98 -0.76 13.88
C GLN A 64 7.18 -2.24 14.19
N ALA A 65 7.80 -2.99 13.27
CA ALA A 65 7.96 -4.44 13.40
C ALA A 65 8.74 -4.84 14.67
N ASP A 66 9.87 -4.17 14.92
CA ASP A 66 10.73 -4.45 16.08
C ASP A 66 10.10 -4.00 17.40
N ARG A 67 9.45 -2.83 17.41
CA ARG A 67 8.65 -2.34 18.55
C ARG A 67 7.58 -3.35 18.91
N GLU A 68 6.74 -3.74 17.95
CA GLU A 68 5.56 -4.56 18.20
C GLU A 68 5.91 -5.96 18.64
N LYS A 69 6.93 -6.57 18.01
CA LYS A 69 7.49 -7.84 18.45
C LYS A 69 7.90 -7.77 19.92
N ARG A 70 8.64 -6.73 20.32
CA ARG A 70 9.12 -6.58 21.70
C ARG A 70 8.00 -6.30 22.71
N LEU A 71 7.04 -5.45 22.36
CA LEU A 71 5.91 -5.12 23.23
C LEU A 71 4.96 -6.31 23.40
N LYS A 72 4.73 -7.10 22.35
CA LYS A 72 3.95 -8.35 22.41
C LYS A 72 4.62 -9.39 23.31
N GLU A 73 5.92 -9.63 23.12
CA GLU A 73 6.71 -10.49 24.02
C GLU A 73 6.65 -9.99 25.47
N CYS A 74 6.68 -8.67 25.69
CA CYS A 74 6.55 -8.05 27.02
C CYS A 74 5.16 -8.27 27.64
N LEU A 75 4.08 -8.15 26.85
CA LEU A 75 2.72 -8.36 27.32
C LEU A 75 2.45 -9.82 27.70
N GLU A 76 2.91 -10.76 26.88
CA GLU A 76 2.72 -12.20 27.13
C GLU A 76 3.32 -12.66 28.47
N ARG A 77 4.49 -12.10 28.81
CA ARG A 77 5.24 -12.39 30.04
C ARG A 77 5.01 -11.40 31.19
N GLU A 78 4.14 -10.41 31.01
CA GLU A 78 3.85 -9.34 31.98
C GLU A 78 5.14 -8.64 32.48
N CYS A 79 5.86 -8.02 31.54
CA CYS A 79 7.19 -7.47 31.81
C CYS A 79 7.16 -6.06 32.42
N SER A 80 8.20 -5.76 33.21
CA SER A 80 8.54 -4.41 33.69
C SER A 80 10.05 -4.23 33.49
N GLU A 81 10.44 -3.48 32.46
CA GLU A 81 11.82 -3.37 31.97
C GLU A 81 12.25 -1.92 31.77
N SER A 82 13.56 -1.67 31.84
CA SER A 82 14.16 -0.33 31.73
C SER A 82 15.37 -0.41 30.81
N LEU A 83 15.21 0.06 29.57
CA LEU A 83 16.21 -0.02 28.50
C LEU A 83 17.12 1.21 28.52
N ARG A 84 18.41 1.02 28.26
CA ARG A 84 19.41 2.10 28.21
C ARG A 84 20.41 1.92 27.09
N GLY A 85 20.91 3.05 26.58
CA GLY A 85 21.99 3.08 25.59
C GLY A 85 21.71 2.16 24.41
N ASN A 86 22.61 1.22 24.13
CA ASN A 86 22.52 0.32 22.97
C ASN A 86 21.29 -0.61 23.01
N GLU A 87 20.68 -0.89 24.17
CA GLU A 87 19.45 -1.69 24.24
C GLU A 87 18.25 -0.96 23.64
N ILE A 88 18.32 0.37 23.53
CA ILE A 88 17.34 1.19 22.81
C ILE A 88 17.56 1.06 21.29
N ALA A 89 18.78 0.77 20.85
CA ALA A 89 19.07 0.53 19.43
C ALA A 89 18.47 -0.79 18.92
N ASP A 90 18.15 -1.74 19.80
CA ASP A 90 17.44 -2.97 19.41
C ASP A 90 15.94 -2.72 19.16
N LEU A 91 15.43 -1.56 19.57
CA LEU A 91 14.05 -1.09 19.33
C LEU A 91 13.96 -0.06 18.21
N LEU A 92 15.09 0.31 17.63
CA LEU A 92 15.21 1.36 16.63
C LEU A 92 15.95 0.80 15.42
N TYR A 93 15.55 1.19 14.21
CA TYR A 93 16.19 0.84 12.96
C TYR A 93 17.69 1.16 13.00
N GLN A 94 18.53 0.38 12.29
CA GLN A 94 19.98 0.52 12.38
C GLN A 94 20.43 1.96 12.07
N GLY A 95 21.18 2.57 12.99
CA GLY A 95 21.71 3.92 12.84
C GLY A 95 20.85 5.04 13.43
N SER A 96 19.54 4.82 13.64
CA SER A 96 18.58 5.85 14.12
C SER A 96 18.97 6.44 15.47
N LEU A 97 19.43 5.60 16.41
CA LEU A 97 19.88 6.06 17.72
C LEU A 97 21.18 6.86 17.62
N HIS A 98 22.07 6.49 16.71
CA HIS A 98 23.35 7.17 16.53
C HIS A 98 23.15 8.55 15.89
N GLU A 99 22.31 8.64 14.87
CA GLU A 99 21.95 9.90 14.20
C GLU A 99 21.22 10.85 15.15
N PHE A 100 20.27 10.34 15.93
CA PHE A 100 19.59 11.11 16.96
C PHE A 100 20.56 11.67 18.02
N VAL A 101 21.46 10.84 18.54
CA VAL A 101 22.45 11.27 19.54
C VAL A 101 23.41 12.29 18.93
N ASP A 102 23.78 12.12 17.66
CA ASP A 102 24.63 13.06 16.95
C ASP A 102 23.93 14.41 16.72
N GLU A 103 22.64 14.45 16.40
CA GLU A 103 21.88 15.70 16.33
C GLU A 103 21.84 16.47 17.66
N LEU A 104 21.93 15.78 18.80
CA LEU A 104 21.93 16.41 20.12
C LEU A 104 23.28 17.04 20.49
N ILE A 105 24.35 16.74 19.75
CA ILE A 105 25.69 17.33 19.95
C ILE A 105 25.73 18.75 19.36
N PRO A 106 26.18 19.77 20.10
CA PRO A 106 26.32 21.13 19.58
C PRO A 106 27.23 21.24 18.34
N GLU A 107 26.78 21.98 17.32
CA GLU A 107 27.49 22.24 16.05
C GLU A 107 28.90 22.82 16.22
N ASP A 108 29.12 23.63 17.25
CA ASP A 108 30.42 24.23 17.59
C ASP A 108 31.44 23.18 18.06
N LEU A 109 30.97 22.11 18.69
CA LEU A 109 31.82 20.99 19.13
C LEU A 109 32.05 19.96 18.02
N LYS A 110 31.08 19.78 17.11
CA LYS A 110 31.22 18.86 15.95
C LYS A 110 32.34 19.27 15.00
N ASN A 111 32.55 20.58 14.85
CA ASN A 111 33.47 21.16 13.86
C ASN A 111 34.88 21.46 14.42
N ASP A 112 35.16 21.17 15.70
CA ASP A 112 36.47 21.39 16.32
C ASP A 112 37.30 20.07 16.34
N PRO A 113 38.41 20.00 15.58
CA PRO A 113 39.27 18.81 15.53
C PRO A 113 39.88 18.42 16.89
N ASP A 114 40.04 19.38 17.81
CA ASP A 114 40.65 19.16 19.12
C ASP A 114 39.60 18.77 20.18
N ALA A 115 38.30 18.77 19.84
CA ALA A 115 37.18 18.48 20.76
C ALA A 115 36.65 17.04 20.66
N GLN A 116 37.25 16.17 19.85
CA GLN A 116 36.77 14.80 19.61
C GLN A 116 36.61 13.95 20.89
N ASP A 117 37.53 14.10 21.85
CA ASP A 117 37.43 13.41 23.15
C ASP A 117 36.22 13.90 23.95
N GLN A 118 35.89 15.20 23.88
CA GLN A 118 34.73 15.77 24.56
C GLN A 118 33.42 15.35 23.87
N VAL A 119 33.40 15.27 22.54
CA VAL A 119 32.26 14.77 21.77
C VAL A 119 31.94 13.31 22.14
N ASN A 120 32.97 12.46 22.25
CA ASN A 120 32.78 11.06 22.66
C ASN A 120 32.30 10.92 24.12
N GLU A 121 32.80 11.76 25.03
CA GLU A 121 32.33 11.82 26.42
C GLU A 121 30.86 12.27 26.50
N ILE A 122 30.47 13.28 25.72
CA ILE A 122 29.09 13.77 25.62
C ILE A 122 28.17 12.69 25.04
N ARG A 123 28.58 12.00 23.96
CA ARG A 123 27.84 10.90 23.34
C ARG A 123 27.58 9.75 24.33
N THR A 124 28.59 9.40 25.13
CA THR A 124 28.46 8.36 26.16
C THR A 124 27.49 8.78 27.26
N ASN A 125 27.62 10.00 27.76
CA ASN A 125 26.71 10.54 28.78
C ASN A 125 25.25 10.68 28.27
N LEU A 126 25.08 11.00 26.99
CA LEU A 126 23.79 11.06 26.30
C LEU A 126 23.06 9.71 26.37
N LEU A 127 23.73 8.66 25.90
CA LEU A 127 23.21 7.30 25.86
C LEU A 127 22.89 6.73 27.25
N GLU A 128 23.68 7.07 28.27
CA GLU A 128 23.44 6.61 29.66
C GLU A 128 22.29 7.34 30.37
N SER A 129 22.03 8.59 29.99
CA SER A 129 21.01 9.43 30.62
C SER A 129 19.60 9.20 30.09
N LEU A 130 19.48 8.56 28.93
CA LEU A 130 18.23 8.22 28.28
C LEU A 130 17.73 6.86 28.76
N VAL A 131 16.48 6.82 29.23
CA VAL A 131 15.87 5.59 29.73
C VAL A 131 14.49 5.40 29.13
N VAL A 132 14.23 4.20 28.60
CA VAL A 132 12.90 3.79 28.14
C VAL A 132 12.40 2.70 29.09
N ASP A 133 11.40 3.04 29.90
CA ASP A 133 10.73 2.10 30.80
C ASP A 133 9.51 1.49 30.08
N ILE A 134 9.36 0.17 30.10
CA ILE A 134 8.24 -0.57 29.49
C ILE A 134 7.56 -1.39 30.59
N ASP A 135 6.28 -1.11 30.83
CA ASP A 135 5.46 -1.78 31.84
C ASP A 135 4.20 -2.37 31.20
N ALA A 136 4.08 -3.69 31.21
CA ALA A 136 2.92 -4.40 30.70
C ALA A 136 1.94 -4.81 31.81
N ASP A 137 0.65 -4.67 31.53
CA ASP A 137 -0.45 -5.13 32.35
C ASP A 137 -1.32 -6.09 31.52
N LYS A 138 -1.26 -7.36 31.91
CA LYS A 138 -1.95 -8.45 31.21
C LYS A 138 -3.46 -8.45 31.48
N GLU A 139 -3.92 -7.90 32.60
CA GLU A 139 -5.37 -7.82 32.90
C GLU A 139 -6.04 -6.74 32.06
N SER A 140 -5.41 -5.57 31.92
CA SER A 140 -5.93 -4.48 31.08
C SER A 140 -5.53 -4.58 29.61
N GLN A 141 -4.69 -5.56 29.27
CA GLN A 141 -4.05 -5.74 27.96
C GLN A 141 -3.31 -4.48 27.50
N THR A 142 -2.63 -3.79 28.41
CA THR A 142 -1.89 -2.56 28.07
C THR A 142 -0.39 -2.72 28.23
N VAL A 143 0.37 -1.99 27.42
CA VAL A 143 1.82 -1.80 27.60
C VAL A 143 2.10 -0.31 27.61
N ASN A 144 2.63 0.18 28.73
CA ASN A 144 3.01 1.57 28.91
C ASN A 144 4.49 1.74 28.61
N ILE A 145 4.82 2.60 27.66
CA ILE A 145 6.20 3.02 27.39
C ILE A 145 6.40 4.41 27.98
N THR A 146 7.39 4.56 28.85
CA THR A 146 7.77 5.84 29.45
C THR A 146 9.21 6.16 29.09
N VAL A 147 9.42 7.21 28.29
CA VAL A 147 10.77 7.70 27.95
C VAL A 147 11.14 8.82 28.91
N SER A 148 12.30 8.70 29.55
CA SER A 148 12.82 9.66 30.53
C SER A 148 14.21 10.18 30.16
N ASP A 149 14.37 11.51 30.09
CA ASP A 149 15.68 12.18 30.13
C ASP A 149 16.07 12.39 31.61
N LYS A 150 17.10 11.68 32.08
CA LYS A 150 17.53 11.68 33.49
C LYS A 150 18.51 12.80 33.86
N GLY A 151 18.61 13.87 33.08
CA GLY A 151 19.30 15.09 33.51
C GLY A 151 20.43 15.52 32.60
N LEU A 152 20.31 15.27 31.31
CA LEU A 152 21.33 15.61 30.31
C LEU A 152 21.71 17.10 30.35
N ARG A 153 20.72 17.98 30.54
CA ARG A 153 20.89 19.43 30.47
C ARG A 153 20.60 20.06 31.82
N ASN A 154 21.65 20.49 32.51
CA ASN A 154 21.56 21.20 33.80
C ASN A 154 20.75 20.43 34.87
N SER A 155 20.84 19.09 34.89
CA SER A 155 20.09 18.19 35.79
C SER A 155 18.55 18.24 35.64
N ALA A 156 18.02 18.82 34.56
CA ALA A 156 16.58 18.86 34.31
C ALA A 156 16.06 17.47 33.89
N ARG A 157 15.04 16.97 34.58
CA ARG A 157 14.44 15.66 34.31
C ARG A 157 13.03 15.80 33.78
N ARG A 158 12.75 15.13 32.65
CA ARG A 158 11.41 15.05 32.06
C ARG A 158 11.17 13.65 31.54
N SER A 159 9.89 13.26 31.54
CA SER A 159 9.43 11.99 31.02
C SER A 159 8.17 12.21 30.19
N SER A 160 8.01 11.41 29.15
CA SER A 160 6.82 11.33 28.32
C SER A 160 6.39 9.88 28.25
N SER A 161 5.09 9.60 28.14
CA SER A 161 4.57 8.23 28.13
C SER A 161 3.54 8.00 27.03
N ALA A 162 3.54 6.80 26.46
CA ALA A 162 2.54 6.30 25.52
C ALA A 162 2.00 4.95 26.01
N THR A 163 0.70 4.70 25.81
CA THR A 163 0.03 3.47 26.23
C THR A 163 -0.48 2.73 25.00
N TYR A 164 0.01 1.51 24.79
CA TYR A 164 -0.46 0.58 23.77
C TYR A 164 -1.49 -0.34 24.41
N LYS A 165 -2.65 -0.53 23.81
CA LYS A 165 -3.71 -1.40 24.34
C LYS A 165 -4.02 -2.49 23.32
N TYR A 166 -3.74 -3.74 23.66
CA TYR A 166 -3.96 -4.93 22.85
C TYR A 166 -5.39 -5.47 23.02
N LYS A 167 -6.09 -5.78 21.93
CA LYS A 167 -7.33 -6.57 21.99
C LYS A 167 -7.02 -8.06 21.85
N VAL A 168 -7.55 -8.86 22.77
CA VAL A 168 -7.66 -10.31 22.59
C VAL A 168 -8.92 -10.56 21.75
N PHE A 169 -8.75 -10.70 20.44
CA PHE A 169 -9.77 -11.36 19.63
C PHE A 169 -9.62 -12.88 19.83
N ASN A 170 -10.49 -13.45 20.68
CA ASN A 170 -10.80 -14.87 20.63
C ASN A 170 -11.90 -15.07 19.57
N GLY A 171 -11.53 -14.98 18.31
CA GLY A 171 -12.29 -15.46 17.16
C GLY A 171 -11.36 -16.34 16.35
N GLY A 172 -11.61 -17.65 16.32
CA GLY A 172 -10.81 -18.57 15.52
C GLY A 172 -10.91 -18.21 14.03
N GLY A 173 -9.75 -18.07 13.40
CA GLY A 173 -9.59 -17.75 11.98
C GLY A 173 -8.25 -17.03 11.77
N GLU A 174 -7.14 -17.78 11.77
CA GLU A 174 -5.94 -17.34 11.04
C GLU A 174 -6.32 -17.22 9.56
N GLN A 175 -5.71 -16.25 8.85
CA GLN A 175 -6.03 -15.70 7.51
C GLN A 175 -6.88 -14.42 7.58
N GLY A 176 -6.24 -13.27 7.31
CA GLY A 176 -6.93 -11.98 7.21
C GLY A 176 -8.03 -12.07 6.15
N TYR A 177 -9.26 -11.70 6.53
CA TYR A 177 -10.33 -11.58 5.56
C TYR A 177 -10.03 -10.38 4.64
N GLU A 178 -9.81 -10.65 3.35
CA GLU A 178 -9.58 -9.62 2.35
C GLU A 178 -10.81 -8.74 2.14
N ARG A 179 -10.66 -7.46 2.44
CA ARG A 179 -11.68 -6.43 2.17
C ARG A 179 -11.54 -5.97 0.72
N GLY A 180 -12.66 -5.70 0.05
CA GLY A 180 -12.72 -5.41 -1.39
C GLY A 180 -14.13 -5.13 -1.88
N ILE A 181 -14.35 -5.13 -3.20
CA ILE A 181 -15.69 -5.19 -3.81
C ILE A 181 -15.94 -6.64 -4.24
N VAL A 182 -16.54 -7.41 -3.34
CA VAL A 182 -16.67 -8.85 -3.44
C VAL A 182 -18.14 -9.26 -3.66
N GLY A 183 -18.36 -9.99 -4.76
CA GLY A 183 -19.59 -10.73 -5.02
C GLY A 183 -19.27 -12.21 -5.02
N CYS A 184 -19.50 -12.88 -3.90
CA CYS A 184 -19.08 -14.26 -3.69
C CYS A 184 -19.54 -15.22 -4.81
N GLU A 185 -20.81 -15.17 -5.19
CA GLU A 185 -21.46 -15.92 -6.29
C GLU A 185 -21.59 -15.11 -7.59
N GLY A 186 -21.11 -13.87 -7.62
CA GLY A 186 -21.05 -13.08 -8.84
C GLY A 186 -21.29 -11.59 -8.66
N ILE A 187 -20.88 -10.84 -9.66
CA ILE A 187 -21.01 -9.38 -9.74
C ILE A 187 -21.68 -9.02 -11.07
N THR A 188 -22.69 -8.15 -11.02
CA THR A 188 -23.32 -7.57 -12.21
C THR A 188 -23.31 -6.06 -12.14
N VAL A 189 -22.78 -5.41 -13.18
CA VAL A 189 -22.78 -3.96 -13.35
C VAL A 189 -23.66 -3.60 -14.56
N ASP A 190 -24.81 -2.97 -14.31
CA ASP A 190 -25.86 -2.73 -15.32
C ASP A 190 -25.99 -1.25 -15.75
N ASN A 191 -25.13 -0.37 -15.23
CA ASN A 191 -25.21 1.06 -15.50
C ASN A 191 -23.82 1.69 -15.59
N SER A 192 -23.77 2.95 -16.03
CA SER A 192 -22.52 3.70 -16.18
C SER A 192 -21.98 4.17 -14.85
N THR A 193 -21.28 3.26 -14.19
CA THR A 193 -20.62 3.44 -12.90
C THR A 193 -19.11 3.44 -13.10
N GLU A 194 -18.42 4.36 -12.40
CA GLU A 194 -16.99 4.29 -12.19
C GLU A 194 -16.71 3.56 -10.87
N PHE A 195 -15.82 2.56 -10.93
CA PHE A 195 -15.22 1.94 -9.77
C PHE A 195 -13.83 2.54 -9.61
N ASN A 196 -13.57 3.14 -8.46
CA ASN A 196 -12.30 3.75 -8.14
C ASN A 196 -12.01 3.57 -6.65
N SER A 197 -10.93 4.12 -6.14
CA SER A 197 -10.59 4.03 -4.73
C SER A 197 -10.37 5.40 -4.11
N PHE A 198 -10.31 5.38 -2.80
CA PHE A 198 -9.87 6.47 -1.96
C PHE A 198 -9.18 5.87 -0.72
N HIS A 199 -8.43 6.69 0.01
CA HIS A 199 -7.82 6.28 1.26
C HIS A 199 -8.37 7.18 2.34
N SER A 200 -9.25 6.64 3.19
CA SER A 200 -10.00 7.45 4.14
C SER A 200 -9.12 8.18 5.16
N VAL A 201 -7.94 7.64 5.52
CA VAL A 201 -6.97 8.31 6.43
C VAL A 201 -6.49 9.65 5.88
N ASN A 202 -6.48 9.81 4.55
CA ASN A 202 -6.04 11.04 3.90
C ASN A 202 -7.17 12.08 3.76
N GLY A 203 -8.41 11.73 4.10
CA GLY A 203 -9.59 12.58 3.97
C GLY A 203 -10.17 12.63 2.55
N ILE A 204 -11.48 12.90 2.45
CA ILE A 204 -12.22 12.89 1.18
C ILE A 204 -11.99 14.22 0.43
N GLY A 205 -11.07 14.19 -0.54
CA GLY A 205 -10.69 15.37 -1.32
C GLY A 205 -9.32 15.26 -1.97
N PHE A 206 -8.49 14.34 -1.49
CA PHE A 206 -7.20 13.98 -2.09
C PHE A 206 -7.40 12.86 -3.13
N TYR A 207 -8.15 13.17 -4.19
CA TYR A 207 -8.39 12.26 -5.32
C TYR A 207 -7.23 12.22 -6.32
N GLN A 208 -6.02 12.64 -5.94
CA GLN A 208 -5.02 12.98 -6.96
C GLN A 208 -4.57 11.75 -7.75
N ASP A 209 -4.35 10.57 -7.14
CA ASP A 209 -3.78 9.43 -7.89
C ASP A 209 -4.24 8.01 -7.46
N LEU A 210 -5.27 7.88 -6.61
CA LEU A 210 -5.77 6.57 -6.17
C LEU A 210 -6.60 5.87 -7.28
N ARG A 211 -6.26 4.61 -7.59
CA ARG A 211 -6.64 3.88 -8.82
C ARG A 211 -6.95 2.38 -8.58
N ASN A 212 -7.23 1.95 -7.35
CA ASN A 212 -7.31 0.51 -7.02
C ASN A 212 -8.60 0.09 -6.31
N ALA A 213 -9.63 -0.20 -7.11
CA ALA A 213 -10.90 -0.77 -6.71
C ALA A 213 -11.00 -2.24 -7.19
N PRO A 214 -10.57 -3.20 -6.38
CA PRO A 214 -10.58 -4.60 -6.77
C PRO A 214 -12.01 -5.16 -6.81
N LEU A 215 -12.41 -5.77 -7.94
CA LEU A 215 -13.67 -6.50 -8.10
C LEU A 215 -13.39 -7.99 -8.09
N ILE A 216 -14.01 -8.75 -7.19
CA ILE A 216 -13.63 -10.14 -6.92
C ILE A 216 -14.86 -11.05 -6.75
N THR A 217 -14.79 -12.25 -7.33
CA THR A 217 -15.69 -13.37 -6.99
C THR A 217 -14.94 -14.48 -6.24
N ARG A 218 -15.68 -15.36 -5.54
CA ARG A 218 -15.08 -16.36 -4.62
C ARG A 218 -15.56 -17.80 -4.87
N ARG A 219 -16.85 -18.00 -5.16
CA ARG A 219 -17.37 -19.34 -5.44
C ARG A 219 -16.96 -19.82 -6.82
N ALA A 220 -16.77 -21.13 -6.96
CA ALA A 220 -16.71 -21.75 -8.27
C ALA A 220 -17.94 -21.33 -9.11
N ASP A 221 -17.74 -21.15 -10.41
CA ASP A 221 -18.77 -20.75 -11.38
C ASP A 221 -19.35 -19.33 -11.19
N ALA A 222 -18.66 -18.45 -10.45
CA ALA A 222 -19.13 -17.08 -10.21
C ALA A 222 -18.59 -16.07 -11.24
N ASP A 223 -19.50 -15.44 -11.96
CA ASP A 223 -19.19 -14.53 -13.08
C ASP A 223 -19.12 -13.06 -12.66
N VAL A 224 -18.37 -12.27 -13.44
CA VAL A 224 -18.44 -10.81 -13.47
C VAL A 224 -19.04 -10.35 -14.79
N PHE A 225 -20.19 -9.69 -14.73
CA PHE A 225 -20.96 -9.29 -15.92
C PHE A 225 -21.11 -7.77 -16.02
N PHE A 226 -20.50 -7.16 -17.04
CA PHE A 226 -20.62 -5.74 -17.36
C PHE A 226 -21.65 -5.53 -18.49
N LYS A 227 -22.90 -5.15 -18.15
CA LYS A 227 -23.99 -4.95 -19.13
C LYS A 227 -23.88 -3.64 -19.89
N ASN A 228 -23.28 -2.62 -19.27
CA ASN A 228 -23.30 -1.24 -19.72
C ASN A 228 -21.90 -0.62 -19.62
N ASN A 229 -21.73 0.61 -20.11
CA ASN A 229 -20.42 1.28 -20.17
C ASN A 229 -19.96 1.69 -18.77
N SER A 230 -19.02 0.96 -18.20
CA SER A 230 -18.42 1.25 -16.89
C SER A 230 -16.93 1.53 -17.04
N ARG A 231 -16.33 2.15 -16.04
CA ARG A 231 -14.88 2.32 -15.95
C ARG A 231 -14.41 1.77 -14.61
N ILE A 232 -13.40 0.92 -14.64
CA ILE A 232 -12.88 0.26 -13.44
C ILE A 232 -11.42 0.68 -13.31
N TYR A 233 -11.08 1.36 -12.23
CA TYR A 233 -9.71 1.62 -11.83
C TYR A 233 -9.35 0.58 -10.79
N GLY A 234 -8.57 -0.43 -11.16
CA GLY A 234 -8.25 -1.58 -10.32
C GLY A 234 -8.38 -2.91 -11.05
N ASN A 235 -7.93 -3.97 -10.39
CA ASN A 235 -7.96 -5.33 -10.94
C ASN A 235 -9.36 -5.95 -10.85
N VAL A 236 -9.70 -6.80 -11.81
CA VAL A 236 -10.95 -7.58 -11.79
C VAL A 236 -10.58 -9.06 -11.79
N ALA A 237 -11.07 -9.80 -10.81
CA ALA A 237 -10.88 -11.24 -10.75
C ALA A 237 -12.21 -11.98 -10.70
N SER A 238 -12.35 -12.98 -11.57
CA SER A 238 -13.50 -13.87 -11.61
C SER A 238 -13.04 -15.32 -11.54
N THR A 239 -13.67 -16.06 -10.63
CA THR A 239 -13.55 -17.50 -10.46
C THR A 239 -14.26 -18.31 -11.56
N ASN A 240 -14.94 -17.64 -12.50
CA ASN A 240 -15.46 -18.25 -13.73
C ASN A 240 -15.29 -17.32 -14.94
N ASP A 241 -16.34 -16.65 -15.41
CA ASP A 241 -16.28 -15.79 -16.61
C ASP A 241 -16.29 -14.28 -16.31
N ILE A 242 -15.59 -13.51 -17.14
CA ILE A 242 -15.81 -12.05 -17.26
C ILE A 242 -16.46 -11.73 -18.60
N ILE A 243 -17.63 -11.09 -18.58
CA ILE A 243 -18.38 -10.78 -19.80
C ILE A 243 -18.59 -9.26 -19.96
N PHE A 244 -18.04 -8.70 -21.03
CA PHE A 244 -18.21 -7.31 -21.44
C PHE A 244 -19.27 -7.19 -22.53
N SER A 245 -20.52 -6.87 -22.15
CA SER A 245 -21.61 -6.66 -23.12
C SER A 245 -21.61 -5.26 -23.76
N SER A 246 -20.88 -4.31 -23.16
CA SER A 246 -20.80 -2.91 -23.60
C SER A 246 -19.35 -2.41 -23.60
N SER A 247 -19.13 -1.11 -23.83
CA SER A 247 -17.80 -0.50 -23.96
C SER A 247 -17.14 -0.19 -22.61
N THR A 248 -17.08 -1.18 -21.73
CA THR A 248 -16.44 -1.04 -20.42
C THR A 248 -14.93 -1.06 -20.54
N GLU A 249 -14.27 -0.23 -19.74
CA GLU A 249 -12.82 -0.06 -19.70
C GLU A 249 -12.29 -0.48 -18.33
N VAL A 250 -11.42 -1.49 -18.29
CA VAL A 250 -10.69 -1.89 -17.08
C VAL A 250 -9.28 -1.29 -17.13
N ILE A 251 -8.98 -0.41 -16.18
CA ILE A 251 -7.70 0.26 -15.97
C ILE A 251 -7.00 -0.48 -14.83
N GLY A 252 -6.53 -1.68 -15.17
CA GLY A 252 -5.99 -2.69 -14.27
C GLY A 252 -5.91 -4.03 -15.03
N SER A 253 -5.53 -5.09 -14.32
CA SER A 253 -5.46 -6.45 -14.88
C SER A 253 -6.76 -7.23 -14.66
N ALA A 254 -7.01 -8.21 -15.52
CA ALA A 254 -8.13 -9.14 -15.38
C ALA A 254 -7.62 -10.57 -15.16
N TYR A 255 -8.11 -11.24 -14.11
CA TYR A 255 -7.75 -12.60 -13.74
C TYR A 255 -9.00 -13.48 -13.79
N VAL A 256 -9.00 -14.50 -14.65
CA VAL A 256 -10.22 -15.23 -15.01
C VAL A 256 -9.93 -16.72 -15.06
N ASN A 257 -10.72 -17.52 -14.35
CA ASN A 257 -10.53 -18.97 -14.36
C ASN A 257 -10.86 -19.58 -15.71
N ASP A 258 -12.01 -19.27 -16.29
CA ASP A 258 -12.44 -19.82 -17.57
C ASP A 258 -12.25 -18.78 -18.68
N LYS A 259 -13.28 -17.99 -18.97
CA LYS A 259 -13.34 -17.21 -20.18
C LYS A 259 -13.61 -15.73 -19.95
N ILE A 260 -12.94 -14.90 -20.74
CA ILE A 260 -13.30 -13.49 -20.92
C ILE A 260 -13.98 -13.29 -22.28
N GLU A 261 -15.17 -12.68 -22.29
CA GLU A 261 -15.94 -12.37 -23.49
C GLU A 261 -16.06 -10.86 -23.72
N PHE A 262 -15.39 -10.37 -24.75
CA PHE A 262 -15.54 -9.01 -25.28
C PHE A 262 -16.68 -8.96 -26.31
N GLY A 263 -17.92 -8.85 -25.79
CA GLY A 263 -19.15 -8.76 -26.56
C GLY A 263 -19.37 -7.42 -27.29
N ASN A 264 -18.50 -6.42 -27.07
CA ASN A 264 -18.53 -5.11 -27.71
C ASN A 264 -17.16 -4.77 -28.34
N TRP A 265 -17.14 -3.94 -29.39
CA TRP A 265 -15.90 -3.59 -30.09
C TRP A 265 -15.00 -2.64 -29.31
N SER A 266 -15.54 -1.92 -28.33
CA SER A 266 -14.80 -0.89 -27.58
C SER A 266 -14.60 -1.24 -26.11
N SER A 267 -14.86 -2.49 -25.71
CA SER A 267 -14.46 -2.98 -24.39
C SER A 267 -12.97 -3.30 -24.37
N GLU A 268 -12.25 -2.86 -23.36
CA GLU A 268 -10.78 -2.98 -23.30
C GLU A 268 -10.31 -3.22 -21.86
N VAL A 269 -9.28 -4.07 -21.71
CA VAL A 269 -8.50 -4.22 -20.47
C VAL A 269 -7.13 -3.63 -20.72
N LYS A 270 -6.75 -2.64 -19.90
CA LYS A 270 -5.48 -1.93 -20.09
C LYS A 270 -4.27 -2.67 -19.55
N GLY A 271 -4.44 -3.43 -18.47
CA GLY A 271 -3.40 -4.27 -17.89
C GLY A 271 -3.37 -5.67 -18.50
N ASN A 272 -2.82 -6.61 -17.75
CA ASN A 272 -2.66 -7.99 -18.19
C ASN A 272 -4.00 -8.72 -18.11
N VAL A 273 -4.20 -9.71 -18.99
CA VAL A 273 -5.31 -10.65 -18.92
C VAL A 273 -4.76 -12.04 -18.74
N VAL A 274 -5.14 -12.70 -17.65
CA VAL A 274 -4.85 -14.11 -17.38
C VAL A 274 -6.17 -14.87 -17.46
N ALA A 275 -6.33 -15.76 -18.45
CA ALA A 275 -7.56 -16.51 -18.69
C ALA A 275 -7.26 -17.88 -19.32
N GLU A 276 -8.20 -18.83 -19.28
CA GLU A 276 -8.11 -20.04 -20.12
C GLU A 276 -8.45 -19.71 -21.57
N SER A 277 -9.46 -18.87 -21.80
CA SER A 277 -9.79 -18.41 -23.14
C SER A 277 -10.25 -16.97 -23.22
N VAL A 278 -9.93 -16.31 -24.34
CA VAL A 278 -10.44 -14.97 -24.68
C VAL A 278 -11.27 -15.06 -25.94
N GLN A 279 -12.45 -14.46 -25.92
CA GLN A 279 -13.31 -14.33 -27.09
C GLN A 279 -13.66 -12.86 -27.27
N GLY A 280 -13.55 -12.36 -28.50
CA GLY A 280 -13.84 -10.96 -28.79
C GLY A 280 -14.52 -10.77 -30.13
N LYS A 281 -15.23 -9.66 -30.28
CA LYS A 281 -15.83 -9.26 -31.57
C LYS A 281 -14.85 -8.56 -32.51
N ARG A 282 -13.68 -8.11 -32.04
CA ARG A 282 -12.60 -7.63 -32.93
C ARG A 282 -11.97 -8.78 -33.71
N HIS A 283 -11.30 -8.45 -34.81
CA HIS A 283 -10.67 -9.43 -35.68
C HIS A 283 -9.56 -10.22 -34.97
N ASN A 284 -8.87 -9.59 -33.99
CA ASN A 284 -7.95 -10.24 -33.07
C ASN A 284 -8.39 -9.95 -31.62
N THR A 285 -8.36 -10.96 -30.75
CA THR A 285 -8.69 -10.83 -29.32
C THR A 285 -7.67 -9.98 -28.56
N GLU A 286 -6.43 -9.96 -29.03
CA GLU A 286 -5.34 -9.09 -28.56
C GLU A 286 -5.70 -7.60 -28.69
N ASP A 287 -6.55 -7.21 -29.64
CA ASP A 287 -6.96 -5.80 -29.78
C ASP A 287 -7.79 -5.30 -28.59
N HIS A 288 -8.30 -6.19 -27.73
CA HIS A 288 -9.06 -5.83 -26.53
C HIS A 288 -8.18 -5.75 -25.28
N VAL A 289 -6.92 -6.18 -25.36
CA VAL A 289 -5.99 -6.28 -24.23
C VAL A 289 -4.75 -5.46 -24.55
N LEU A 290 -4.50 -4.39 -23.80
CA LEU A 290 -3.33 -3.54 -24.05
C LEU A 290 -2.08 -4.06 -23.33
N GLY A 291 -2.23 -4.81 -22.23
CA GLY A 291 -1.14 -5.50 -21.54
C GLY A 291 -0.89 -6.91 -22.09
N ASP A 292 -0.25 -7.77 -21.29
CA ASP A 292 0.04 -9.15 -21.71
C ASP A 292 -1.23 -10.01 -21.67
N LEU A 293 -1.44 -10.77 -22.75
CA LEU A 293 -2.45 -11.83 -22.79
C LEU A 293 -1.80 -13.18 -22.45
N ILE A 294 -2.09 -13.69 -21.26
CA ILE A 294 -1.59 -14.96 -20.74
C ILE A 294 -2.73 -15.98 -20.81
N LEU A 295 -2.68 -16.83 -21.84
CA LEU A 295 -3.60 -17.95 -21.98
C LEU A 295 -3.06 -19.16 -21.23
N ARG A 296 -3.83 -19.64 -20.25
CA ARG A 296 -3.47 -20.82 -19.47
C ARG A 296 -3.99 -22.06 -20.20
N SER A 297 -3.13 -23.06 -20.35
CA SER A 297 -3.50 -24.34 -20.96
C SER A 297 -3.52 -25.44 -19.91
N GLY A 298 -4.53 -26.31 -19.93
CA GLY A 298 -4.57 -27.52 -19.11
C GLY A 298 -5.44 -27.51 -17.85
N GLY A 299 -6.37 -26.55 -17.69
CA GLY A 299 -7.36 -26.58 -16.60
C GLY A 299 -6.78 -26.39 -15.19
N SER A 300 -5.53 -25.92 -15.07
CA SER A 300 -5.01 -25.42 -13.79
C SER A 300 -5.89 -24.24 -13.36
N GLU A 301 -6.53 -24.28 -12.19
CA GLU A 301 -7.34 -23.15 -11.68
C GLU A 301 -6.41 -21.98 -11.31
N LEU A 302 -6.82 -20.73 -11.52
CA LEU A 302 -6.16 -19.64 -10.79
C LEU A 302 -6.64 -19.78 -9.36
N ASN A 303 -5.73 -19.76 -8.40
CA ASN A 303 -6.08 -19.57 -7.00
C ASN A 303 -6.53 -18.11 -6.77
N ILE A 304 -7.59 -17.65 -7.45
CA ILE A 304 -8.33 -16.42 -7.11
C ILE A 304 -9.08 -16.68 -5.81
N LEU A 305 -8.34 -16.95 -4.71
CA LEU A 305 -8.79 -17.45 -3.41
C LEU A 305 -10.20 -18.05 -3.44
N ALA A 306 -10.39 -19.07 -4.28
CA ALA A 306 -11.65 -19.80 -4.36
C ALA A 306 -11.71 -20.77 -3.18
N ASP A 307 -11.59 -20.22 -1.97
CA ASP A 307 -11.26 -21.01 -0.77
C ASP A 307 -12.46 -21.22 0.15
N SER A 308 -13.68 -20.94 -0.33
CA SER A 308 -14.85 -21.12 0.50
C SER A 308 -15.99 -21.85 -0.22
N GLU A 309 -16.31 -23.05 0.26
CA GLU A 309 -17.60 -23.71 -0.02
C GLU A 309 -18.80 -22.85 0.45
N SER A 310 -18.54 -21.81 1.25
CA SER A 310 -19.52 -20.93 1.87
C SER A 310 -19.13 -19.46 1.73
N CYS A 311 -20.10 -18.60 1.37
CA CYS A 311 -19.90 -17.15 1.40
C CYS A 311 -19.86 -16.57 2.83
N ASP A 312 -20.23 -17.34 3.87
CA ASP A 312 -20.10 -16.90 5.27
C ASP A 312 -18.72 -17.21 5.84
N ILE A 313 -17.73 -16.46 5.38
CA ILE A 313 -16.32 -16.60 5.76
C ILE A 313 -16.00 -16.08 7.18
N LEU A 314 -16.83 -15.18 7.72
CA LEU A 314 -16.67 -14.63 9.07
C LEU A 314 -17.55 -15.35 10.11
N GLY A 315 -18.37 -16.30 9.68
CA GLY A 315 -19.33 -16.98 10.57
C GLY A 315 -20.34 -16.01 11.20
N VAL A 316 -20.82 -15.00 10.46
CA VAL A 316 -21.60 -13.88 11.02
C VAL A 316 -22.90 -14.33 11.68
N LYS A 317 -23.45 -15.48 11.27
CA LYS A 317 -24.60 -16.07 11.94
C LYS A 317 -24.26 -16.48 13.38
N SER A 318 -23.12 -17.14 13.57
CA SER A 318 -22.62 -17.52 14.90
C SER A 318 -22.28 -16.28 15.72
N LEU A 319 -21.72 -15.24 15.09
CA LEU A 319 -21.43 -13.96 15.75
C LEU A 319 -22.71 -13.30 16.29
N TYR A 320 -23.76 -13.24 15.49
CA TYR A 320 -25.05 -12.71 15.92
C TYR A 320 -25.63 -13.52 17.08
N ASP A 321 -25.63 -14.85 16.97
CA ASP A 321 -26.14 -15.73 18.03
C ASP A 321 -25.36 -15.54 19.34
N ASN A 322 -24.05 -15.33 19.27
CA ASN A 322 -23.20 -14.99 20.43
C ASN A 322 -23.58 -13.64 21.04
N TYR A 323 -23.73 -12.57 20.24
CA TYR A 323 -24.15 -11.26 20.77
C TYR A 323 -25.55 -11.29 21.39
N VAL A 324 -26.47 -12.06 20.84
CA VAL A 324 -27.80 -12.26 21.45
C VAL A 324 -27.68 -13.01 22.77
N ALA A 325 -26.79 -13.99 22.87
CA ALA A 325 -26.56 -14.75 24.10
C ALA A 325 -25.83 -13.92 25.17
N GLU A 326 -24.86 -13.09 24.78
CA GLU A 326 -24.03 -12.26 25.66
C GLU A 326 -24.79 -11.05 26.18
N SER A 327 -25.57 -10.38 25.34
CA SER A 327 -26.24 -9.14 25.74
C SER A 327 -27.45 -9.35 26.66
N VAL A 328 -28.01 -10.56 26.79
CA VAL A 328 -29.22 -10.86 27.61
C VAL A 328 -30.44 -9.95 27.28
N LEU A 329 -30.35 -9.12 26.24
CA LEU A 329 -31.31 -8.06 25.93
C LEU A 329 -32.60 -8.64 25.36
N SER A 330 -33.73 -8.24 25.96
CA SER A 330 -35.03 -8.30 25.28
C SER A 330 -35.10 -7.23 24.19
N SER A 331 -35.78 -7.54 23.09
CA SER A 331 -36.07 -6.53 22.07
C SER A 331 -36.86 -5.36 22.69
N SER A 332 -36.45 -4.14 22.35
CA SER A 332 -37.14 -2.90 22.72
C SER A 332 -38.39 -2.63 21.87
N GLY A 333 -38.75 -3.55 20.95
CA GLY A 333 -39.82 -3.41 19.97
C GLY A 333 -39.41 -2.55 18.78
N ASP A 334 -40.40 -2.11 18.00
CA ASP A 334 -40.19 -1.27 16.83
C ASP A 334 -39.70 0.13 17.20
N ILE A 335 -38.70 0.62 16.45
CA ILE A 335 -38.26 2.00 16.47
C ILE A 335 -38.74 2.72 15.22
N SER A 336 -39.73 3.59 15.37
CA SER A 336 -40.30 4.35 14.26
C SER A 336 -40.10 5.87 14.44
N LEU A 337 -39.11 6.39 13.73
CA LEU A 337 -38.79 7.81 13.61
C LEU A 337 -39.44 8.38 12.35
N THR A 338 -40.70 8.82 12.46
CA THR A 338 -41.45 9.38 11.32
C THR A 338 -41.97 10.81 11.58
N GLY A 339 -42.22 11.57 10.51
CA GLY A 339 -42.76 12.94 10.55
C GLY A 339 -41.71 14.04 10.47
N GLY A 340 -41.97 15.20 11.12
CA GLY A 340 -41.06 16.35 11.11
C GLY A 340 -40.81 16.87 12.53
N ALA A 341 -39.68 16.50 13.13
CA ALA A 341 -39.24 16.94 14.44
C ALA A 341 -38.06 17.90 14.30
N SER A 342 -38.01 18.95 15.13
CA SER A 342 -36.95 19.98 15.06
C SER A 342 -35.65 19.59 15.77
N GLN A 343 -35.61 18.46 16.49
CA GLN A 343 -34.44 17.98 17.22
C GLN A 343 -34.10 16.55 16.79
N PRO A 344 -32.81 16.19 16.67
CA PRO A 344 -32.40 14.83 16.35
C PRO A 344 -32.81 13.85 17.45
N ALA A 345 -33.10 12.61 17.05
CA ALA A 345 -33.15 11.49 17.97
C ALA A 345 -31.72 10.93 18.11
N ILE A 346 -31.12 11.11 19.28
CA ILE A 346 -29.75 10.69 19.55
C ILE A 346 -29.79 9.36 20.30
N LEU A 347 -29.03 8.38 19.84
CA LEU A 347 -28.82 7.10 20.52
C LEU A 347 -27.36 7.01 20.98
N ASP A 348 -27.14 6.88 22.28
CA ASP A 348 -25.84 6.67 22.89
C ASP A 348 -25.91 5.56 23.96
N ALA A 349 -24.83 5.38 24.74
CA ALA A 349 -24.76 4.37 25.81
C ALA A 349 -25.84 4.55 26.91
N SER A 350 -26.51 5.71 26.98
CA SER A 350 -27.61 5.98 27.91
C SER A 350 -29.01 5.72 27.33
N GLY A 351 -29.09 5.32 26.06
CA GLY A 351 -30.34 5.12 25.33
C GLY A 351 -30.72 6.32 24.46
N PHE A 352 -32.00 6.37 24.07
CA PHE A 352 -32.49 7.47 23.23
C PHE A 352 -32.67 8.77 24.03
N THR A 353 -32.09 9.85 23.52
CA THR A 353 -32.38 11.22 23.93
C THR A 353 -32.98 12.02 22.76
N GLY A 354 -33.97 12.87 23.03
CA GLY A 354 -34.69 13.65 22.02
C GLY A 354 -36.18 13.35 21.92
N SER A 355 -36.88 13.92 20.93
CA SER A 355 -38.34 13.79 20.77
C SER A 355 -38.74 12.45 20.15
N TYR A 356 -38.54 11.35 20.87
CA TYR A 356 -39.01 10.01 20.48
C TYR A 356 -40.44 9.74 20.99
N LEU A 357 -41.29 9.13 20.17
CA LEU A 357 -42.67 8.72 20.48
C LEU A 357 -42.72 7.18 20.54
N GLY A 358 -41.98 6.56 21.46
CA GLY A 358 -41.95 5.11 21.63
C GLY A 358 -41.26 4.67 22.92
N SER A 359 -41.31 3.37 23.21
CA SER A 359 -40.79 2.68 24.40
C SER A 359 -39.37 3.09 24.80
N ASN A 360 -39.03 3.01 26.09
CA ASN A 360 -37.63 3.13 26.53
C ASN A 360 -36.81 2.04 25.80
N VAL A 361 -35.78 2.46 25.07
CA VAL A 361 -34.84 1.54 24.44
C VAL A 361 -33.81 1.12 25.47
N GLU A 362 -33.69 -0.17 25.69
CA GLU A 362 -32.69 -0.75 26.58
C GLU A 362 -31.36 -0.82 25.84
N VAL A 363 -30.31 -0.27 26.47
CA VAL A 363 -28.93 -0.36 26.02
C VAL A 363 -28.15 -1.11 27.08
N GLU A 364 -27.39 -2.12 26.66
CA GLU A 364 -26.46 -2.82 27.53
C GLU A 364 -25.02 -2.60 27.06
N THR A 365 -24.13 -2.19 27.96
CA THR A 365 -22.72 -2.00 27.62
C THR A 365 -21.88 -3.12 28.21
N VAL A 366 -21.21 -3.88 27.36
CA VAL A 366 -20.27 -4.96 27.71
C VAL A 366 -18.93 -4.63 27.06
N ASP A 367 -17.85 -4.60 27.85
CA ASP A 367 -16.49 -4.35 27.37
C ASP A 367 -16.34 -3.11 26.46
N SER A 368 -17.05 -2.03 26.79
CA SER A 368 -17.10 -0.75 26.04
C SER A 368 -17.83 -0.79 24.70
N VAL A 369 -18.50 -1.89 24.38
CA VAL A 369 -19.45 -2.01 23.27
C VAL A 369 -20.87 -1.90 23.82
N SER A 370 -21.66 -1.00 23.25
CA SER A 370 -23.06 -0.82 23.63
C SER A 370 -23.95 -1.58 22.66
N PHE A 371 -24.86 -2.40 23.17
CA PHE A 371 -25.78 -3.22 22.40
C PHE A 371 -27.19 -2.69 22.53
N VAL A 372 -27.90 -2.67 21.41
CA VAL A 372 -29.34 -2.39 21.32
C VAL A 372 -30.00 -3.49 20.52
N ARG A 373 -31.11 -4.03 21.02
CA ARG A 373 -31.92 -5.01 20.30
C ARG A 373 -33.31 -4.48 20.02
N ILE A 374 -33.74 -4.54 18.76
CA ILE A 374 -35.02 -4.00 18.29
C ILE A 374 -35.69 -4.96 17.29
N ASP A 375 -37.00 -4.80 17.12
CA ASP A 375 -37.76 -5.57 16.14
C ASP A 375 -37.52 -4.96 14.74
N ASP A 376 -38.13 -3.81 14.45
CA ASP A 376 -37.92 -3.06 13.20
C ASP A 376 -37.33 -1.65 13.46
N PHE A 377 -36.58 -1.10 12.50
CA PHE A 377 -36.16 0.30 12.49
C PHE A 377 -36.74 1.02 11.27
N THR A 378 -37.38 2.17 11.48
CA THR A 378 -37.88 3.03 10.42
C THR A 378 -37.48 4.48 10.67
N LEU A 379 -36.77 5.10 9.74
CA LEU A 379 -36.49 6.53 9.71
C LEU A 379 -37.11 7.14 8.46
N SER A 380 -38.14 8.00 8.61
CA SER A 380 -38.80 8.60 7.45
C SER A 380 -39.31 10.03 7.63
N GLY A 381 -39.67 10.67 6.52
CA GLY A 381 -40.19 12.03 6.47
C GLY A 381 -39.06 13.06 6.39
N SER A 382 -38.85 13.83 7.46
CA SER A 382 -37.78 14.84 7.53
C SER A 382 -37.11 14.87 8.91
N ARG A 383 -36.85 13.68 9.46
CA ARG A 383 -36.24 13.51 10.78
C ARG A 383 -34.73 13.36 10.69
N SER A 384 -34.08 13.63 11.82
CA SER A 384 -32.67 13.36 12.04
C SER A 384 -32.49 12.28 13.10
N PHE A 385 -31.64 11.30 12.81
CA PHE A 385 -31.15 10.28 13.74
C PHE A 385 -29.64 10.43 13.88
N GLN A 386 -29.14 10.34 15.11
CA GLN A 386 -27.72 10.51 15.42
C GLN A 386 -27.25 9.41 16.38
N VAL A 387 -26.05 8.89 16.15
CA VAL A 387 -25.36 7.95 17.04
C VAL A 387 -24.21 8.67 17.75
N GLY A 388 -24.24 8.64 19.07
CA GLY A 388 -23.25 9.30 19.92
C GLY A 388 -23.30 10.83 19.91
N THR A 389 -22.47 11.44 20.75
CA THR A 389 -22.24 12.90 20.79
C THR A 389 -20.75 13.17 21.00
N SER A 390 -20.23 14.33 20.60
CA SER A 390 -18.82 14.69 20.83
C SER A 390 -18.38 14.62 22.29
N SER A 391 -19.31 14.77 23.23
CA SER A 391 -19.06 14.60 24.67
C SER A 391 -19.19 13.15 25.18
N SER A 392 -19.81 12.28 24.39
CA SER A 392 -20.10 10.89 24.74
C SER A 392 -20.11 10.03 23.46
N PRO A 393 -18.93 9.79 22.86
CA PRO A 393 -18.81 8.87 21.73
C PRO A 393 -19.20 7.45 22.16
N VAL A 394 -19.70 6.65 21.23
CA VAL A 394 -20.19 5.30 21.51
C VAL A 394 -19.79 4.32 20.42
N ASN A 395 -19.30 3.13 20.80
CA ASN A 395 -19.28 1.98 19.90
C ASN A 395 -20.58 1.21 20.08
N LEU A 396 -21.48 1.31 19.10
CA LEU A 396 -22.85 0.83 19.17
C LEU A 396 -23.07 -0.34 18.19
N VAL A 397 -23.58 -1.46 18.69
CA VAL A 397 -24.07 -2.59 17.91
C VAL A 397 -25.59 -2.63 18.00
N MET A 398 -26.25 -2.47 16.86
CA MET A 398 -27.71 -2.57 16.73
C MET A 398 -28.09 -3.93 16.15
N LEU A 399 -28.74 -4.76 16.96
CA LEU A 399 -29.29 -6.06 16.58
C LEU A 399 -30.76 -5.86 16.17
N VAL A 400 -31.06 -6.02 14.88
CA VAL A 400 -32.38 -5.79 14.28
C VAL A 400 -32.97 -7.13 13.84
N GLU A 401 -34.06 -7.55 14.48
CA GLU A 401 -34.70 -8.85 14.21
C GLU A 401 -35.52 -8.86 12.91
N GLY A 402 -36.06 -7.70 12.52
CA GLY A 402 -36.81 -7.47 11.28
C GLY A 402 -36.07 -6.52 10.35
N ASP A 403 -36.79 -5.55 9.79
CA ASP A 403 -36.33 -4.68 8.71
C ASP A 403 -35.71 -3.38 9.23
N PHE A 404 -34.75 -2.84 8.47
CA PHE A 404 -34.16 -1.52 8.69
C PHE A 404 -34.43 -0.64 7.48
N GLU A 405 -35.32 0.34 7.62
CA GLU A 405 -35.76 1.21 6.53
C GLU A 405 -35.46 2.68 6.80
N VAL A 406 -34.81 3.32 5.84
CA VAL A 406 -34.61 4.77 5.82
C VAL A 406 -35.20 5.32 4.51
N SER A 407 -36.13 6.26 4.61
CA SER A 407 -36.84 6.84 3.47
C SER A 407 -37.16 8.33 3.63
N GLY A 408 -37.56 9.04 2.57
CA GLY A 408 -37.83 10.48 2.62
C GLY A 408 -36.56 11.34 2.57
N ASN A 409 -36.61 12.52 3.19
CA ASN A 409 -35.50 13.48 3.27
C ASN A 409 -34.94 13.52 4.70
N THR A 410 -34.35 12.41 5.12
CA THR A 410 -33.88 12.23 6.49
C THR A 410 -32.39 12.52 6.61
N LYS A 411 -31.93 12.75 7.84
CA LYS A 411 -30.52 12.90 8.18
C LYS A 411 -30.11 11.78 9.12
N PHE A 412 -29.04 11.07 8.79
CA PHE A 412 -28.47 10.00 9.59
C PHE A 412 -27.02 10.36 9.89
N VAL A 413 -26.67 10.47 11.18
CA VAL A 413 -25.34 10.93 11.59
C VAL A 413 -24.69 9.93 12.52
N VAL A 414 -23.42 9.61 12.28
CA VAL A 414 -22.54 8.99 13.28
C VAL A 414 -21.49 10.01 13.68
N GLU A 415 -21.51 10.39 14.96
CA GLU A 415 -20.65 11.45 15.49
C GLU A 415 -19.19 10.98 15.63
N ASP A 416 -18.25 11.93 15.58
CA ASP A 416 -16.81 11.68 15.81
C ASP A 416 -16.51 10.80 17.01
N GLY A 417 -15.59 9.86 16.81
CA GLY A 417 -15.20 8.86 17.80
C GLY A 417 -16.26 7.81 18.10
N SER A 418 -17.45 7.88 17.49
CA SER A 418 -18.47 6.84 17.58
C SER A 418 -18.36 5.86 16.43
N GLN A 419 -18.82 4.63 16.65
CA GLN A 419 -18.89 3.57 15.67
C GLN A 419 -20.28 2.96 15.70
N LEU A 420 -20.78 2.55 14.54
CA LEU A 420 -22.06 1.89 14.42
C LEU A 420 -21.92 0.59 13.62
N THR A 421 -22.24 -0.54 14.27
CA THR A 421 -22.47 -1.81 13.59
C THR A 421 -23.97 -2.11 13.57
N ILE A 422 -24.55 -2.30 12.40
CA ILE A 422 -25.95 -2.70 12.23
C ILE A 422 -25.95 -4.17 11.82
N MET A 423 -26.48 -5.06 12.66
CA MET A 423 -26.70 -6.47 12.31
C MET A 423 -28.20 -6.70 12.11
N VAL A 424 -28.61 -6.97 10.87
CA VAL A 424 -30.01 -7.01 10.47
C VAL A 424 -30.40 -8.38 9.92
N ARG A 425 -31.51 -8.95 10.41
CA ARG A 425 -32.03 -10.24 9.94
C ARG A 425 -33.05 -10.10 8.81
N GLY A 426 -33.78 -8.99 8.76
CA GLY A 426 -34.67 -8.61 7.65
C GLY A 426 -33.95 -7.80 6.57
N ASN A 427 -34.72 -7.07 5.79
CA ASN A 427 -34.20 -6.25 4.69
C ASN A 427 -33.62 -4.92 5.21
N PHE A 428 -32.46 -4.53 4.68
CA PHE A 428 -31.89 -3.20 4.85
C PHE A 428 -32.18 -2.34 3.62
N ASN A 429 -32.93 -1.25 3.81
CA ASN A 429 -33.39 -0.39 2.73
C ASN A 429 -33.02 1.07 3.00
N LEU A 430 -32.20 1.65 2.12
CA LEU A 430 -32.00 3.10 2.02
C LEU A 430 -32.68 3.58 0.73
N ILE A 431 -33.80 4.27 0.85
CA ILE A 431 -34.67 4.67 -0.26
C ILE A 431 -34.81 6.19 -0.28
N GLU A 432 -34.82 6.82 -1.46
CA GLU A 432 -34.94 8.29 -1.60
C GLU A 432 -33.72 9.06 -1.01
N SER A 433 -33.74 10.40 -1.07
CA SER A 433 -32.58 11.23 -0.71
C SER A 433 -32.39 11.37 0.80
N ASN A 434 -31.45 10.66 1.40
CA ASN A 434 -31.16 10.73 2.85
C ASN A 434 -29.73 11.17 3.12
N ASP A 435 -29.50 12.27 3.81
CA ASP A 435 -28.14 12.74 4.10
C ASP A 435 -27.49 11.84 5.17
N ILE A 436 -26.62 10.91 4.76
CA ILE A 436 -25.84 10.07 5.67
C ILE A 436 -24.48 10.74 5.86
N GLU A 437 -24.33 11.42 6.99
CA GLU A 437 -23.10 12.09 7.38
C GLU A 437 -22.38 11.25 8.45
N SER A 438 -21.32 10.55 8.07
CA SER A 438 -20.26 10.21 9.04
C SER A 438 -19.17 11.26 8.89
N ASN A 439 -18.64 11.79 9.99
CA ASN A 439 -17.48 12.67 9.87
C ASN A 439 -16.32 11.87 9.27
N GLN A 440 -15.82 12.40 8.16
CA GLN A 440 -14.96 11.69 7.21
C GLN A 440 -13.51 11.56 7.71
N ASP A 441 -13.21 12.17 8.86
CA ASP A 441 -11.91 12.13 9.54
C ASP A 441 -11.87 11.09 10.69
N SER A 442 -13.00 10.41 10.97
CA SER A 442 -13.18 9.58 12.17
C SER A 442 -13.02 8.09 11.92
N LEU A 443 -11.95 7.66 11.28
CA LEU A 443 -11.60 6.23 11.24
C LEU A 443 -11.02 5.80 12.58
N VAL A 444 -11.29 4.55 12.95
CA VAL A 444 -10.60 3.94 14.08
C VAL A 444 -9.49 3.06 13.52
N VAL A 445 -8.25 3.54 13.68
CA VAL A 445 -7.05 2.75 13.41
C VAL A 445 -6.95 1.70 14.51
N ASP A 446 -7.09 0.43 14.17
CA ASP A 446 -6.79 -0.66 15.09
C ASP A 446 -5.27 -0.83 15.14
N ALA A 447 -4.65 -0.29 16.18
CA ALA A 447 -3.20 -0.36 16.43
C ALA A 447 -2.70 -1.80 16.72
N GLN A 448 -3.54 -2.84 16.57
CA GLN A 448 -3.14 -4.25 16.61
C GLN A 448 -3.22 -4.98 15.28
N ALA A 449 -3.83 -4.41 14.24
CA ALA A 449 -4.15 -5.16 13.02
C ALA A 449 -3.67 -4.49 11.72
N ASP A 450 -3.03 -3.30 11.79
CA ASP A 450 -2.81 -2.42 10.63
C ASP A 450 -4.07 -2.22 9.77
N SER A 451 -5.24 -2.48 10.35
CA SER A 451 -6.52 -2.49 9.65
C SER A 451 -7.37 -1.35 10.16
N VAL A 452 -7.83 -0.52 9.24
CA VAL A 452 -8.78 0.53 9.56
C VAL A 452 -10.18 -0.06 9.69
N GLU A 453 -10.90 0.27 10.76
CA GLU A 453 -12.30 -0.13 10.94
C GLU A 453 -13.26 0.96 10.43
N PRO A 454 -14.30 0.60 9.66
CA PRO A 454 -15.29 1.54 9.16
C PRO A 454 -16.12 2.15 10.30
N VAL A 455 -16.49 3.43 10.15
CA VAL A 455 -17.41 4.12 11.09
C VAL A 455 -18.79 3.47 11.11
N ILE A 456 -19.25 3.01 9.94
CA ILE A 456 -20.52 2.31 9.76
C ILE A 456 -20.23 0.95 9.15
N LYS A 457 -20.64 -0.11 9.85
CA LYS A 457 -20.60 -1.49 9.37
C LYS A 457 -22.00 -2.05 9.30
N LEU A 458 -22.44 -2.45 8.11
CA LEU A 458 -23.70 -3.17 7.92
C LEU A 458 -23.42 -4.65 7.77
N VAL A 459 -23.99 -5.47 8.64
CA VAL A 459 -23.96 -6.93 8.56
C VAL A 459 -25.38 -7.45 8.30
N SER A 460 -25.62 -8.00 7.11
CA SER A 460 -26.92 -8.59 6.76
C SER A 460 -26.89 -10.11 6.96
N LEU A 461 -27.83 -10.59 7.79
CA LEU A 461 -28.12 -11.99 8.03
C LEU A 461 -29.30 -12.47 7.19
N TYR A 462 -29.87 -11.59 6.34
CA TYR A 462 -30.97 -11.92 5.46
C TYR A 462 -30.53 -12.98 4.45
N ASN A 463 -31.32 -14.05 4.35
CA ASN A 463 -31.07 -15.13 3.41
C ASN A 463 -32.19 -15.13 2.35
N ASP A 464 -31.88 -14.60 1.17
CA ASP A 464 -32.81 -14.48 0.06
C ASP A 464 -33.05 -15.82 -0.67
N THR A 465 -32.09 -16.74 -0.65
CA THR A 465 -32.26 -18.09 -1.24
C THR A 465 -33.36 -18.90 -0.56
N SER A 466 -33.66 -18.60 0.70
CA SER A 466 -34.74 -19.26 1.48
C SER A 466 -36.14 -18.76 1.13
N GLN A 467 -36.26 -17.70 0.32
CA GLN A 467 -37.50 -16.97 0.03
C GLN A 467 -38.00 -17.16 -1.42
N GLY A 468 -37.26 -17.87 -2.29
CA GLY A 468 -37.62 -18.16 -3.69
C GLY A 468 -37.35 -16.99 -4.66
N ASP A 469 -37.81 -17.11 -5.91
CA ASP A 469 -37.54 -16.15 -7.01
C ASP A 469 -38.09 -14.72 -6.78
N ASP A 470 -38.98 -14.54 -5.80
CA ASP A 470 -39.58 -13.26 -5.41
C ASP A 470 -38.79 -12.52 -4.31
N ALA A 471 -37.71 -13.12 -3.81
CA ALA A 471 -36.89 -12.52 -2.75
C ALA A 471 -36.21 -11.24 -3.26
N GLY A 472 -36.62 -10.09 -2.71
CA GLY A 472 -35.89 -8.85 -2.88
C GLY A 472 -34.46 -8.98 -2.32
N ALA A 473 -33.57 -8.09 -2.77
CA ALA A 473 -32.22 -8.01 -2.21
C ALA A 473 -32.25 -7.79 -0.69
N GLY A 474 -31.36 -8.47 0.05
CA GLY A 474 -31.24 -8.30 1.50
C GLY A 474 -30.76 -6.90 1.88
N VAL A 475 -29.93 -6.30 1.03
CA VAL A 475 -29.50 -4.91 1.14
C VAL A 475 -29.87 -4.17 -0.15
N ARG A 476 -30.59 -3.06 -0.01
CA ARG A 476 -30.96 -2.19 -1.13
C ARG A 476 -30.65 -0.75 -0.79
N ILE A 477 -29.77 -0.16 -1.60
CA ILE A 477 -29.48 1.28 -1.58
C ILE A 477 -30.07 1.84 -2.87
N SER A 478 -30.96 2.82 -2.77
CA SER A 478 -31.68 3.38 -3.93
C SER A 478 -31.88 4.90 -3.87
N GLY A 479 -31.26 5.54 -2.88
CA GLY A 479 -31.27 6.99 -2.70
C GLY A 479 -30.31 7.75 -3.62
N ASP A 480 -30.38 9.07 -3.57
CA ASP A 480 -29.46 9.98 -4.28
C ASP A 480 -28.35 10.54 -3.36
N SER A 481 -28.24 10.01 -2.15
CA SER A 481 -27.27 10.46 -1.16
C SER A 481 -26.18 9.44 -0.91
N ASN A 482 -24.96 9.93 -0.71
CA ASN A 482 -23.78 9.08 -0.58
C ASN A 482 -23.85 8.18 0.66
N TYR A 483 -23.30 6.97 0.52
CA TYR A 483 -23.13 6.03 1.64
C TYR A 483 -21.64 5.91 1.97
N TYR A 484 -21.31 5.95 3.26
CA TYR A 484 -19.96 5.79 3.78
C TYR A 484 -19.96 4.63 4.77
N GLY A 485 -19.25 3.54 4.47
CA GLY A 485 -19.15 2.39 5.36
C GLY A 485 -18.92 1.06 4.64
N GLU A 486 -18.83 -0.01 5.43
CA GLU A 486 -18.70 -1.38 4.94
C GLU A 486 -20.07 -2.07 4.90
N ILE A 487 -20.29 -2.88 3.87
CA ILE A 487 -21.46 -3.76 3.74
C ILE A 487 -20.97 -5.21 3.70
N PHE A 488 -21.46 -6.06 4.60
CA PHE A 488 -21.17 -7.49 4.66
C PHE A 488 -22.48 -8.29 4.66
N ALA A 489 -22.82 -8.90 3.53
CA ALA A 489 -24.10 -9.58 3.28
C ALA A 489 -23.87 -10.96 2.63
N PRO A 490 -23.27 -11.94 3.34
CA PRO A 490 -22.81 -13.20 2.76
C PRO A 490 -23.94 -14.13 2.29
N PHE A 491 -25.19 -13.86 2.69
CA PHE A 491 -26.35 -14.73 2.40
C PHE A 491 -27.35 -14.12 1.43
N SER A 492 -27.15 -12.89 0.97
CA SER A 492 -28.10 -12.21 0.10
C SER A 492 -27.48 -11.28 -0.93
N ASN A 493 -28.30 -10.91 -1.90
CA ASN A 493 -27.98 -9.92 -2.91
C ASN A 493 -27.87 -8.53 -2.28
N VAL A 494 -26.86 -7.78 -2.72
CA VAL A 494 -26.73 -6.34 -2.46
C VAL A 494 -27.05 -5.58 -3.75
N ASN A 495 -28.09 -4.77 -3.72
CA ASN A 495 -28.50 -3.94 -4.86
C ASN A 495 -28.18 -2.48 -4.60
N ILE A 496 -27.25 -1.94 -5.38
CA ILE A 496 -26.92 -0.52 -5.40
C ILE A 496 -27.60 0.12 -6.59
N LEU A 497 -28.57 0.97 -6.31
CA LEU A 497 -29.48 1.62 -7.22
C LEU A 497 -29.49 3.13 -6.90
N GLY A 498 -30.06 3.95 -7.78
CA GLY A 498 -30.11 5.40 -7.58
C GLY A 498 -28.96 6.14 -8.26
N SER A 499 -28.57 7.28 -7.71
CA SER A 499 -27.51 8.14 -8.28
C SER A 499 -26.41 8.50 -7.27
N SER A 500 -26.42 7.87 -6.09
CA SER A 500 -25.45 8.13 -5.03
C SER A 500 -24.11 7.47 -5.27
N ASN A 501 -23.06 8.07 -4.69
CA ASN A 501 -21.75 7.42 -4.58
C ASN A 501 -21.68 6.55 -3.33
N LEU A 502 -20.93 5.46 -3.40
CA LEU A 502 -20.61 4.61 -2.25
C LEU A 502 -19.13 4.72 -1.94
N TYR A 503 -18.78 4.78 -0.66
CA TYR A 503 -17.41 4.84 -0.16
C TYR A 503 -17.22 3.76 0.91
N GLY A 504 -16.27 2.85 0.73
CA GLY A 504 -15.95 1.77 1.68
C GLY A 504 -15.71 0.43 1.00
N ALA A 505 -16.15 -0.66 1.64
CA ALA A 505 -16.04 -2.03 1.12
C ALA A 505 -17.41 -2.71 1.02
N ILE A 506 -17.53 -3.66 0.10
CA ILE A 506 -18.75 -4.44 -0.10
C ILE A 506 -18.38 -5.91 -0.19
N TYR A 507 -19.02 -6.73 0.63
CA TYR A 507 -18.99 -8.18 0.52
C TYR A 507 -20.42 -8.69 0.50
N SER A 508 -20.75 -9.48 -0.51
CA SER A 508 -22.11 -9.93 -0.75
C SER A 508 -22.14 -11.36 -1.26
N ARG A 509 -23.28 -12.04 -1.13
CA ARG A 509 -23.51 -13.28 -1.87
C ARG A 509 -23.50 -12.98 -3.35
N SER A 510 -24.26 -12.00 -3.81
CA SER A 510 -24.14 -11.46 -5.17
C SER A 510 -24.30 -9.95 -5.16
N LEU A 511 -23.54 -9.26 -6.00
CA LEU A 511 -23.55 -7.80 -6.10
C LEU A 511 -24.23 -7.36 -7.40
N TYR A 512 -25.23 -6.49 -7.30
CA TYR A 512 -25.83 -5.81 -8.45
C TYR A 512 -25.66 -4.29 -8.34
N VAL A 513 -24.95 -3.71 -9.30
CA VAL A 513 -24.69 -2.26 -9.38
C VAL A 513 -25.44 -1.67 -10.58
N GLY A 514 -26.54 -0.98 -10.30
CA GLY A 514 -27.38 -0.29 -11.29
C GLY A 514 -27.45 1.23 -11.10
N THR A 515 -26.59 1.81 -10.26
CA THR A 515 -26.54 3.25 -9.97
C THR A 515 -25.88 4.06 -11.09
N ARG A 516 -26.16 5.36 -11.17
CA ARG A 516 -25.37 6.31 -12.00
C ARG A 516 -24.25 6.99 -11.22
N GLY A 517 -24.20 6.79 -9.91
CA GLY A 517 -23.09 7.21 -9.07
C GLY A 517 -21.94 6.19 -9.11
N ASN A 518 -20.85 6.53 -8.44
CA ASN A 518 -19.59 5.80 -8.46
C ASN A 518 -19.39 5.00 -7.17
N VAL A 519 -18.55 3.97 -7.23
CA VAL A 519 -18.15 3.16 -6.07
C VAL A 519 -16.68 3.41 -5.80
N TYR A 520 -16.36 3.84 -4.59
CA TYR A 520 -15.03 4.16 -4.12
C TYR A 520 -14.61 3.14 -3.06
N TYR A 521 -13.70 2.24 -3.41
CA TYR A 521 -13.08 1.32 -2.46
C TYR A 521 -12.20 2.09 -1.47
N ASP A 522 -12.29 1.78 -0.19
CA ASP A 522 -11.42 2.38 0.82
C ASP A 522 -10.15 1.52 1.02
N GLU A 523 -9.03 1.98 0.47
CA GLU A 523 -7.75 1.27 0.54
C GLU A 523 -7.20 1.18 1.97
N ALA A 524 -7.69 2.00 2.90
CA ALA A 524 -7.34 1.90 4.31
C ALA A 524 -7.77 0.55 4.93
N PHE A 525 -8.68 -0.17 4.26
CA PHE A 525 -9.10 -1.51 4.65
C PHE A 525 -8.14 -2.62 4.19
N GLY A 526 -7.02 -2.27 3.55
CA GLY A 526 -6.07 -3.19 2.93
C GLY A 526 -6.44 -3.48 1.48
N LEU A 527 -5.55 -4.11 0.73
CA LEU A 527 -5.84 -4.62 -0.61
C LEU A 527 -5.91 -6.15 -0.57
N PRO A 528 -6.83 -6.77 -1.34
CA PRO A 528 -6.84 -8.21 -1.53
C PRO A 528 -5.56 -8.64 -2.25
N GLU A 529 -4.92 -9.71 -1.77
CA GLU A 529 -3.80 -10.34 -2.43
C GLU A 529 -4.34 -11.23 -3.57
N PHE A 530 -4.06 -10.84 -4.80
CA PHE A 530 -4.32 -11.73 -5.93
C PHE A 530 -3.21 -12.78 -5.99
N ASN A 531 -3.39 -13.85 -5.22
CA ASN A 531 -2.54 -15.04 -5.25
C ASN A 531 -2.81 -15.83 -6.53
N VAL A 532 -2.39 -15.28 -7.67
CA VAL A 532 -2.13 -16.13 -8.81
C VAL A 532 -1.04 -17.08 -8.33
N GLU A 533 -1.33 -18.39 -8.22
CA GLU A 533 -0.27 -19.39 -8.43
C GLU A 533 0.19 -19.18 -9.88
N GLU A 534 0.92 -18.10 -10.11
CA GLU A 534 1.79 -18.01 -11.24
C GLU A 534 2.75 -19.14 -10.95
N GLN A 535 2.77 -20.15 -11.83
CA GLN A 535 4.09 -20.58 -12.22
C GLN A 535 4.80 -19.30 -12.65
N GLY A 536 5.64 -18.77 -11.74
CA GLY A 536 6.08 -17.37 -11.73
C GLY A 536 6.37 -16.92 -13.15
N GLY A 537 5.85 -15.76 -13.57
CA GLY A 537 6.01 -15.29 -14.94
C GLY A 537 7.45 -15.42 -15.41
N LEU A 538 7.75 -16.48 -16.18
CA LEU A 538 9.10 -16.82 -16.59
C LEU A 538 9.59 -15.73 -17.55
N TRP A 539 10.74 -15.13 -17.25
CA TRP A 539 11.40 -14.15 -18.13
C TRP A 539 11.95 -14.85 -19.37
N CYS A 540 11.06 -15.24 -20.28
CA CYS A 540 11.43 -16.04 -21.44
C CYS A 540 12.02 -15.23 -22.60
N SER A 541 12.01 -13.89 -22.51
CA SER A 541 12.56 -12.99 -23.52
C SER A 541 12.91 -11.62 -22.91
N PHE A 542 13.64 -10.79 -23.66
CA PHE A 542 13.85 -9.38 -23.30
C PHE A 542 12.59 -8.53 -23.38
N SER A 543 11.54 -8.97 -24.09
CA SER A 543 10.24 -8.26 -24.13
C SER A 543 9.57 -8.14 -22.77
N ASN A 544 10.02 -8.94 -21.79
CA ASN A 544 9.57 -8.88 -20.40
C ASN A 544 10.21 -7.72 -19.61
N LEU A 545 11.27 -7.09 -20.11
CA LEU A 545 11.91 -5.93 -19.46
C LEU A 545 11.06 -4.67 -19.56
N SER A 546 11.12 -3.83 -18.53
CA SER A 546 10.61 -2.45 -18.53
C SER A 546 11.53 -1.52 -19.33
N PRO A 547 11.03 -0.34 -19.81
CA PRO A 547 11.89 0.66 -20.45
C PRO A 547 13.15 1.03 -19.64
N LEU A 548 13.04 1.02 -18.30
CA LEU A 548 14.16 1.14 -17.36
C LEU A 548 13.99 0.08 -16.25
N THR A 549 14.94 -0.84 -16.12
CA THR A 549 14.99 -1.86 -15.07
C THR A 549 16.23 -1.64 -14.21
N VAL A 550 16.14 -1.70 -12.87
CA VAL A 550 17.29 -1.44 -11.99
C VAL A 550 17.42 -2.48 -10.90
N VAL A 551 18.55 -3.18 -10.85
CA VAL A 551 18.79 -4.22 -9.84
C VAL A 551 19.39 -3.58 -8.57
N HIS A 552 18.73 -3.78 -7.41
CA HIS A 552 19.03 -3.19 -6.09
C HIS A 552 20.40 -3.66 -5.55
N PRO A 553 21.15 -2.83 -4.77
CA PRO A 553 20.81 -1.51 -4.22
C PRO A 553 20.88 -0.29 -5.16
N LEU A 554 20.23 0.83 -4.78
CA LEU A 554 20.24 2.09 -5.55
C LEU A 554 20.82 3.21 -4.68
N ALA A 555 21.97 3.77 -5.05
CA ALA A 555 22.62 4.83 -4.27
C ALA A 555 21.99 6.21 -4.50
N SER A 556 21.57 6.50 -5.74
CA SER A 556 20.81 7.72 -6.06
C SER A 556 20.10 7.59 -7.40
N PHE A 557 18.91 8.18 -7.50
CA PHE A 557 18.16 8.30 -8.74
C PHE A 557 17.69 9.73 -8.93
N LYS A 558 17.96 10.32 -10.10
CA LYS A 558 17.45 11.62 -10.50
C LYS A 558 16.75 11.51 -11.84
N PRO A 559 15.41 11.50 -11.87
CA PRO A 559 14.65 11.33 -13.09
C PRO A 559 14.83 12.53 -14.05
N PRO A 560 14.39 12.39 -15.32
CA PRO A 560 14.47 13.48 -16.29
C PRO A 560 13.70 14.73 -15.84
N SER A 561 14.38 15.87 -15.75
CA SER A 561 13.78 17.16 -15.35
C SER A 561 12.93 17.87 -16.43
N SER A 562 12.57 17.19 -17.52
CA SER A 562 11.87 17.74 -18.70
C SER A 562 10.84 16.75 -19.26
N ASN A 563 10.04 17.14 -20.26
CA ASN A 563 8.96 16.33 -20.91
C ASN A 563 9.40 14.98 -21.56
N ALA A 564 10.56 14.42 -21.24
CA ALA A 564 10.95 13.07 -21.65
C ALA A 564 10.18 12.05 -20.80
N ALA A 565 9.47 11.13 -21.44
CA ALA A 565 8.69 10.08 -20.80
C ALA A 565 9.34 8.70 -20.97
N PHE A 566 9.03 7.78 -20.06
CA PHE A 566 9.18 6.35 -20.29
C PHE A 566 7.80 5.81 -20.70
N ASP A 567 7.69 5.25 -21.91
CA ASP A 567 6.44 4.84 -22.56
C ASP A 567 6.41 3.33 -22.84
N GLY A 568 5.24 2.68 -22.73
CA GLY A 568 5.05 1.21 -22.73
C GLY A 568 5.64 0.53 -21.47
N LYS A 569 5.41 -0.73 -21.11
CA LYS A 569 4.50 -1.82 -21.54
C LYS A 569 3.14 -1.80 -20.81
N ASN A 570 2.93 -0.85 -19.87
CA ASN A 570 1.67 -0.52 -19.18
C ASN A 570 1.64 0.93 -18.58
N LEU A 571 2.44 1.85 -19.15
CA LEU A 571 2.53 3.32 -18.93
C LEU A 571 2.40 3.90 -17.49
N VAL A 572 3.44 3.73 -16.67
CA VAL A 572 4.32 4.79 -16.09
C VAL A 572 5.64 4.08 -15.60
N PRO A 573 6.83 4.73 -15.41
CA PRO A 573 8.14 4.04 -15.45
C PRO A 573 8.30 2.94 -14.41
N ASP A 574 8.31 1.70 -14.88
CA ASP A 574 8.41 0.49 -14.08
C ASP A 574 9.88 0.22 -13.69
N VAL A 575 10.40 1.00 -12.73
CA VAL A 575 11.68 0.70 -12.06
C VAL A 575 11.45 -0.54 -11.19
N ALA A 576 11.69 -1.72 -11.76
CA ALA A 576 11.64 -2.98 -11.03
C ALA A 576 12.92 -3.15 -10.20
N VAL A 577 12.77 -3.24 -8.87
CA VAL A 577 13.84 -3.36 -7.87
C VAL A 577 13.91 -4.80 -7.35
N ALA A 578 15.08 -5.43 -7.45
CA ALA A 578 15.24 -6.88 -7.26
C ALA A 578 15.11 -7.42 -5.83
N ASN A 579 15.13 -6.58 -4.78
CA ASN A 579 14.99 -7.01 -3.39
C ASN A 579 14.12 -6.01 -2.61
N GLY A 580 13.17 -6.53 -1.82
CA GLY A 580 12.10 -5.82 -1.11
C GLY A 580 12.54 -4.78 -0.07
N ASP A 581 13.08 -3.67 -0.55
CA ASP A 581 13.21 -2.41 0.16
C ASP A 581 12.90 -1.25 -0.82
N GLY A 582 11.61 -1.04 -1.11
CA GLY A 582 11.13 0.10 -1.89
C GLY A 582 11.36 1.44 -1.19
N SER A 583 11.65 1.44 0.12
CA SER A 583 11.73 2.67 0.91
C SER A 583 12.97 3.53 0.61
N GLU A 584 14.08 2.96 0.13
CA GLU A 584 15.22 3.75 -0.35
C GLU A 584 14.94 4.39 -1.74
N ALA A 585 13.99 3.84 -2.50
CA ALA A 585 13.45 4.48 -3.70
C ALA A 585 12.40 5.56 -3.38
N ASP A 586 11.91 5.65 -2.13
CA ASP A 586 10.94 6.67 -1.70
C ASP A 586 11.50 8.10 -1.67
N ASN A 587 12.83 8.27 -1.59
CA ASN A 587 13.40 9.59 -1.83
C ASN A 587 13.24 10.06 -3.29
N ALA A 588 12.85 9.17 -4.22
CA ALA A 588 12.42 9.48 -5.58
C ALA A 588 10.88 9.61 -5.74
N GLU A 589 10.08 9.21 -4.74
CA GLU A 589 8.60 9.35 -4.78
C GLU A 589 8.14 10.79 -4.93
N ARG A 590 8.94 11.77 -4.51
CA ARG A 590 8.51 13.18 -4.57
C ARG A 590 8.46 13.77 -5.98
N GLU A 591 9.01 13.10 -7.00
CA GLU A 591 8.95 13.62 -8.38
C GLU A 591 8.44 12.64 -9.45
N THR A 592 8.33 11.32 -9.21
CA THR A 592 7.88 10.40 -10.28
C THR A 592 6.86 9.30 -9.96
N ASP A 593 6.34 9.08 -8.74
CA ASP A 593 5.14 8.24 -8.42
C ASP A 593 5.04 6.80 -9.01
N THR A 594 6.13 6.16 -9.46
CA THR A 594 6.01 5.01 -10.40
C THR A 594 6.92 3.81 -10.17
N THR A 595 7.62 3.73 -9.04
CA THR A 595 8.47 2.58 -8.71
C THR A 595 7.62 1.34 -8.40
N ARG A 596 8.01 0.14 -8.87
CA ARG A 596 7.39 -1.14 -8.49
C ARG A 596 8.39 -2.01 -7.74
N GLU A 597 7.98 -2.58 -6.62
CA GLU A 597 8.76 -3.61 -5.93
C GLU A 597 8.62 -4.96 -6.64
N GLY A 598 9.74 -5.67 -6.80
CA GLY A 598 9.77 -7.09 -7.16
C GLY A 598 10.32 -7.39 -8.55
N VAL A 599 11.31 -8.28 -8.62
CA VAL A 599 11.68 -9.01 -9.83
C VAL A 599 11.15 -10.43 -9.71
N LEU A 600 10.09 -10.76 -10.45
CA LEU A 600 9.53 -12.11 -10.53
C LEU A 600 10.51 -13.03 -11.29
N GLY A 601 10.58 -14.30 -10.88
CA GLY A 601 11.67 -15.27 -11.14
C GLY A 601 12.27 -15.35 -12.57
N GLY A 602 13.59 -15.63 -12.62
CA GLY A 602 14.44 -15.66 -13.81
C GLY A 602 15.93 -15.56 -13.45
N VAL A 603 16.74 -14.78 -14.20
CA VAL A 603 18.17 -14.49 -13.88
C VAL A 603 18.35 -13.71 -12.56
N PHE A 604 17.26 -13.25 -11.96
CA PHE A 604 17.25 -12.34 -10.81
C PHE A 604 16.28 -12.82 -9.71
N ASP A 605 16.32 -14.11 -9.36
CA ASP A 605 15.48 -14.67 -8.30
C ASP A 605 16.04 -14.32 -6.91
N ASN A 606 15.24 -13.61 -6.10
CA ASN A 606 15.40 -13.43 -4.64
C ASN A 606 16.83 -13.07 -4.15
N GLY A 607 17.52 -12.15 -4.84
CA GLY A 607 18.79 -11.59 -4.36
C GLY A 607 19.97 -12.58 -4.23
N ASN A 608 19.86 -13.81 -4.72
CA ASN A 608 20.90 -14.84 -4.63
C ASN A 608 21.61 -15.15 -5.97
N ASP A 609 21.32 -14.38 -7.03
CA ASP A 609 21.62 -14.77 -8.41
C ASP A 609 22.58 -13.85 -9.17
N ALA A 610 23.34 -12.98 -8.48
CA ALA A 610 24.42 -12.21 -9.13
C ALA A 610 25.41 -13.11 -9.89
N GLU A 611 25.56 -14.36 -9.45
CA GLU A 611 26.40 -15.38 -10.11
C GLU A 611 25.78 -15.86 -11.43
N LYS A 612 24.46 -16.05 -11.47
CA LYS A 612 23.74 -16.41 -12.71
C LYS A 612 23.74 -15.25 -13.70
N PHE A 613 23.55 -14.02 -13.20
CA PHE A 613 23.65 -12.83 -14.03
C PHE A 613 25.07 -12.62 -14.57
N ASP A 614 26.11 -12.83 -13.75
CA ASP A 614 27.48 -12.81 -14.24
C ASP A 614 27.70 -13.87 -15.32
N ASP A 615 27.22 -15.11 -15.13
CA ASP A 615 27.32 -16.17 -16.15
C ASP A 615 26.67 -15.73 -17.48
N PHE A 616 25.48 -15.14 -17.42
CA PHE A 616 24.82 -14.56 -18.59
C PHE A 616 25.64 -13.44 -19.24
N ILE A 617 26.18 -12.51 -18.46
CA ILE A 617 27.04 -11.42 -18.95
C ILE A 617 28.33 -11.96 -19.59
N GLN A 618 28.95 -13.00 -19.01
CA GLN A 618 30.12 -13.65 -19.59
C GLN A 618 29.79 -14.36 -20.91
N ARG A 619 28.59 -14.94 -21.04
CA ARG A 619 28.10 -15.53 -22.30
C ARG A 619 27.85 -14.46 -23.36
N ILE A 620 27.20 -13.35 -23.02
CA ILE A 620 27.05 -12.22 -23.95
C ILE A 620 28.43 -11.72 -24.40
N ARG A 621 29.41 -11.61 -23.50
CA ARG A 621 30.77 -11.19 -23.87
C ARG A 621 31.41 -12.13 -24.88
N GLN A 622 31.18 -13.44 -24.76
CA GLN A 622 31.71 -14.44 -25.70
C GLN A 622 30.98 -14.41 -27.04
N ALA A 623 29.67 -14.15 -27.03
CA ALA A 623 28.84 -14.03 -28.21
C ALA A 623 28.94 -12.65 -28.91
N ALA A 624 29.56 -11.66 -28.27
CA ALA A 624 29.63 -10.30 -28.77
C ALA A 624 30.36 -10.20 -30.13
N ASP A 625 29.71 -9.55 -31.10
CA ASP A 625 30.32 -9.19 -32.38
C ASP A 625 31.53 -8.26 -32.20
N ILE A 626 31.45 -7.41 -31.17
CA ILE A 626 32.43 -6.37 -30.88
C ILE A 626 32.71 -6.35 -29.39
N VAL A 627 33.97 -6.50 -29.02
CA VAL A 627 34.47 -6.35 -27.65
C VAL A 627 35.52 -5.25 -27.62
N GLU A 628 35.30 -4.21 -26.82
CA GLU A 628 36.23 -3.08 -26.67
C GLU A 628 36.69 -2.98 -25.22
N ASP A 629 38.01 -3.00 -25.00
CA ASP A 629 38.59 -2.93 -23.66
C ASP A 629 38.98 -1.50 -23.28
N GLY A 630 38.62 -1.11 -22.05
CA GLY A 630 38.93 0.19 -21.49
C GLY A 630 37.88 1.26 -21.80
N ARG A 631 38.25 2.53 -21.61
CA ARG A 631 37.30 3.65 -21.78
C ARG A 631 36.98 3.86 -23.26
N TYR A 632 35.69 3.79 -23.61
CA TYR A 632 35.18 4.03 -24.96
C TYR A 632 34.60 5.45 -25.09
N ASP A 633 35.06 6.23 -26.08
CA ASP A 633 34.52 7.56 -26.40
C ASP A 633 33.75 7.54 -27.72
N ILE A 634 32.44 7.77 -27.67
CA ILE A 634 31.52 7.76 -28.83
C ILE A 634 31.96 8.77 -29.91
N LYS A 635 32.65 9.85 -29.53
CA LYS A 635 33.08 10.91 -30.47
C LYS A 635 34.25 10.55 -31.38
N ASN A 636 34.95 9.44 -31.12
CA ASN A 636 36.14 9.08 -31.88
C ASN A 636 35.86 8.41 -33.23
N GLN A 637 34.59 8.33 -33.68
CA GLN A 637 34.25 7.81 -35.00
C GLN A 637 33.20 8.71 -35.67
N GLY A 638 33.56 9.28 -36.82
CA GLY A 638 32.68 10.18 -37.58
C GLY A 638 31.46 9.46 -38.14
N SER A 639 30.28 10.09 -38.05
CA SER A 639 29.01 9.69 -38.68
C SER A 639 28.73 8.18 -38.69
N LEU A 640 28.12 7.69 -37.61
CA LEU A 640 27.62 6.33 -37.40
C LEU A 640 26.37 6.00 -38.25
N GLY A 641 26.38 6.38 -39.53
CA GLY A 641 25.35 5.98 -40.50
C GLY A 641 25.92 4.99 -41.50
N GLY A 642 25.96 3.70 -41.14
CA GLY A 642 26.35 2.61 -42.05
C GLY A 642 26.74 1.30 -41.34
N LYS A 643 26.91 0.22 -42.13
CA LYS A 643 27.21 -1.16 -41.69
C LYS A 643 28.41 -1.36 -40.74
N ASN A 644 29.24 -0.32 -40.57
CA ASN A 644 30.40 -0.34 -39.68
C ASN A 644 30.12 0.34 -38.32
N ASN A 645 28.86 0.66 -37.99
CA ASN A 645 28.52 1.15 -36.66
C ASN A 645 28.86 0.05 -35.63
N PRO A 646 29.72 0.32 -34.64
CA PRO A 646 30.06 -0.64 -33.61
C PRO A 646 28.89 -0.96 -32.67
N PHE A 647 27.81 -0.17 -32.71
CA PHE A 647 26.59 -0.38 -31.94
C PHE A 647 25.44 -0.95 -32.78
N GLY A 648 25.71 -1.38 -34.01
CA GLY A 648 24.71 -1.93 -34.94
C GLY A 648 23.85 -0.87 -35.64
N THR A 649 22.95 -1.32 -36.50
CA THR A 649 21.89 -0.52 -37.14
C THR A 649 20.61 -1.34 -37.22
N PRO A 650 19.42 -0.77 -37.41
CA PRO A 650 18.18 -1.55 -37.47
C PRO A 650 18.21 -2.71 -38.50
N ASP A 651 18.93 -2.51 -39.62
CA ASP A 651 19.14 -3.51 -40.69
C ASP A 651 20.30 -4.50 -40.42
N ASP A 652 21.15 -4.24 -39.41
CA ASP A 652 22.37 -4.98 -39.07
C ASP A 652 22.62 -4.85 -37.56
N LYS A 653 21.75 -5.48 -36.77
CA LYS A 653 21.77 -5.45 -35.30
C LYS A 653 23.00 -6.21 -34.79
N LYS A 654 23.64 -5.72 -33.71
CA LYS A 654 24.88 -6.30 -33.18
C LYS A 654 24.84 -6.46 -31.67
N ILE A 655 25.63 -7.41 -31.17
CA ILE A 655 25.97 -7.52 -29.75
C ILE A 655 27.31 -6.81 -29.52
N THR A 656 27.29 -5.73 -28.73
CA THR A 656 28.46 -4.89 -28.43
C THR A 656 28.76 -4.95 -26.94
N PHE A 657 29.99 -5.35 -26.58
CA PHE A 657 30.45 -5.41 -25.20
C PHE A 657 31.59 -4.42 -24.96
N ILE A 658 31.34 -3.42 -24.12
CA ILE A 658 32.34 -2.44 -23.67
C ILE A 658 32.85 -2.85 -22.30
N ASN A 659 34.09 -3.33 -22.24
CA ASN A 659 34.76 -3.69 -20.99
C ASN A 659 35.45 -2.48 -20.36
N GLY A 660 34.64 -1.52 -19.92
CA GLY A 660 35.07 -0.26 -19.30
C GLY A 660 34.01 0.85 -19.45
N ASN A 661 34.39 2.09 -19.10
CA ASN A 661 33.44 3.21 -19.10
C ASN A 661 33.09 3.66 -20.54
N LEU A 662 31.81 3.86 -20.80
CA LEU A 662 31.28 4.46 -22.03
C LEU A 662 31.05 5.97 -21.82
N SER A 663 31.53 6.83 -22.72
CA SER A 663 31.23 8.26 -22.64
C SER A 663 31.13 8.93 -24.01
N GLY A 664 30.28 9.94 -24.19
CA GLY A 664 30.28 10.71 -25.43
C GLY A 664 28.93 11.37 -25.74
N ASN A 665 28.70 11.72 -27.01
CA ASN A 665 27.46 12.37 -27.45
C ASN A 665 26.83 11.57 -28.60
N ASN A 666 25.51 11.64 -28.73
CA ASN A 666 24.75 11.11 -29.88
C ASN A 666 24.99 9.61 -30.12
N LEU A 667 24.80 8.79 -29.08
CA LEU A 667 24.79 7.34 -29.27
C LEU A 667 23.68 6.96 -30.25
N THR A 668 24.02 6.19 -31.27
CA THR A 668 23.08 5.63 -32.26
C THR A 668 23.42 4.16 -32.47
N GLY A 669 22.44 3.28 -32.51
CA GLY A 669 22.69 1.85 -32.70
C GLY A 669 21.44 0.98 -32.63
N ALA A 670 21.60 -0.32 -32.84
CA ALA A 670 20.55 -1.32 -32.62
C ALA A 670 21.14 -2.69 -32.27
N GLY A 671 20.49 -3.42 -31.36
CA GLY A 671 20.90 -4.74 -30.89
C GLY A 671 21.08 -4.81 -29.37
N ILE A 672 22.14 -5.47 -28.89
CA ILE A 672 22.46 -5.56 -27.46
C ILE A 672 23.73 -4.76 -27.18
N LEU A 673 23.70 -3.83 -26.23
CA LEU A 673 24.87 -3.09 -25.77
C LEU A 673 25.11 -3.32 -24.29
N VAL A 674 26.23 -3.95 -23.93
CA VAL A 674 26.66 -4.15 -22.54
C VAL A 674 27.82 -3.22 -22.21
N VAL A 675 27.71 -2.48 -21.11
CA VAL A 675 28.75 -1.61 -20.56
C VAL A 675 29.18 -2.14 -19.20
N ASN A 676 30.33 -2.81 -19.16
CA ASN A 676 30.98 -3.26 -17.93
C ASN A 676 31.76 -2.11 -17.26
N GLY A 677 31.01 -1.10 -16.80
CA GLY A 677 31.51 0.14 -16.22
C GLY A 677 30.47 1.25 -16.27
N ASN A 678 30.89 2.50 -16.04
CA ASN A 678 29.96 3.63 -16.00
C ASN A 678 29.63 4.13 -17.41
N ALA A 679 28.36 4.46 -17.65
CA ALA A 679 27.87 5.04 -18.90
C ALA A 679 27.56 6.53 -18.72
N SER A 680 28.19 7.41 -19.51
CA SER A 680 27.97 8.86 -19.47
C SER A 680 27.67 9.42 -20.86
N ILE A 681 26.38 9.56 -21.17
CA ILE A 681 25.88 9.90 -22.50
C ILE A 681 25.38 11.35 -22.50
N LYS A 682 25.74 12.10 -23.54
CA LYS A 682 25.19 13.44 -23.79
C LYS A 682 24.14 13.42 -24.90
N GLY A 683 22.94 13.94 -24.59
CA GLY A 683 21.72 13.76 -25.39
C GLY A 683 21.00 12.44 -25.08
N ASN A 684 19.82 12.23 -25.65
CA ASN A 684 19.13 10.94 -25.55
C ASN A 684 19.77 9.95 -26.54
N PRO A 685 20.14 8.72 -26.13
CA PRO A 685 20.60 7.70 -27.06
C PRO A 685 19.49 7.28 -28.03
N ALA A 686 19.77 7.38 -29.33
CA ALA A 686 18.88 6.91 -30.39
C ALA A 686 19.18 5.44 -30.67
N TYR A 687 18.71 4.56 -29.79
CA TYR A 687 19.09 3.14 -29.78
C TYR A 687 17.86 2.26 -29.83
N GLU A 688 17.90 1.21 -30.67
CA GLU A 688 16.83 0.20 -30.82
C GLU A 688 17.29 -1.15 -30.26
N GLY A 689 16.87 -1.52 -29.05
CA GLY A 689 17.23 -2.81 -28.44
C GLY A 689 17.48 -2.74 -26.93
N LEU A 690 18.35 -3.62 -26.43
CA LEU A 690 18.67 -3.74 -25.01
C LEU A 690 20.01 -3.06 -24.69
N MET A 691 20.02 -2.14 -23.72
CA MET A 691 21.25 -1.61 -23.12
C MET A 691 21.39 -2.11 -21.68
N ILE A 692 22.52 -2.74 -21.35
CA ILE A 692 22.86 -3.22 -20.01
C ILE A 692 24.05 -2.41 -19.48
N VAL A 693 23.93 -1.84 -18.29
CA VAL A 693 24.98 -1.05 -17.63
C VAL A 693 25.31 -1.66 -16.28
N LEU A 694 26.56 -2.08 -16.09
CA LEU A 694 27.06 -2.74 -14.88
C LEU A 694 27.80 -1.76 -13.97
N GLY A 695 27.40 -0.49 -13.99
CA GLY A 695 27.98 0.62 -13.25
C GLY A 695 26.99 1.79 -13.16
N ASP A 696 27.48 3.00 -12.93
CA ASP A 696 26.62 4.19 -12.87
C ASP A 696 26.12 4.62 -14.26
N TYR A 697 24.89 5.15 -14.33
CA TYR A 697 24.30 5.71 -15.56
C TYR A 697 24.07 7.22 -15.45
N TYR A 698 24.68 7.99 -16.35
CA TYR A 698 24.56 9.44 -16.41
C TYR A 698 24.14 9.88 -17.81
N GLN A 699 23.00 10.55 -17.91
CA GLN A 699 22.53 11.19 -19.13
C GLN A 699 22.49 12.70 -18.97
N SER A 700 23.03 13.46 -19.95
CA SER A 700 22.98 14.93 -19.87
C SER A 700 22.79 15.67 -21.21
N GLY A 701 22.04 16.77 -21.24
CA GLY A 701 21.86 17.63 -22.42
C GLY A 701 20.44 17.63 -23.01
N GLY A 702 20.25 18.26 -24.16
CA GLY A 702 18.98 18.30 -24.90
C GLY A 702 19.23 18.09 -26.39
N GLY A 703 18.42 17.22 -27.01
CA GLY A 703 18.59 16.73 -28.38
C GLY A 703 19.02 15.26 -28.45
N GLY A 704 18.57 14.56 -29.50
CA GLY A 704 18.64 13.10 -29.71
C GLY A 704 17.34 12.62 -30.36
N ASP A 705 17.22 11.32 -30.66
CA ASP A 705 15.94 10.67 -30.97
C ASP A 705 15.48 9.83 -29.75
N ASN A 706 14.38 9.09 -29.89
CA ASN A 706 13.88 8.22 -28.82
C ASN A 706 14.77 6.97 -28.67
N PHE A 707 14.85 6.47 -27.44
CA PHE A 707 15.38 5.14 -27.16
C PHE A 707 14.22 4.16 -27.28
N ILE A 708 14.33 3.10 -28.07
CA ILE A 708 13.25 2.13 -28.33
C ILE A 708 13.74 0.76 -27.86
N GLY A 709 13.19 0.24 -26.76
CA GLY A 709 13.61 -1.00 -26.11
C GLY A 709 13.71 -0.86 -24.60
N ALA A 710 14.75 -1.43 -23.99
CA ALA A 710 14.94 -1.44 -22.53
C ALA A 710 16.35 -1.05 -22.09
N LEU A 711 16.46 -0.30 -20.99
CA LEU A 711 17.69 0.00 -20.27
C LEU A 711 17.72 -0.79 -18.95
N LEU A 712 18.67 -1.69 -18.80
CA LEU A 712 18.92 -2.47 -17.57
C LEU A 712 20.16 -1.94 -16.87
N VAL A 713 20.02 -1.48 -15.63
CA VAL A 713 21.14 -1.03 -14.78
C VAL A 713 21.31 -2.02 -13.63
N ALA A 714 22.40 -2.78 -13.64
CA ALA A 714 22.60 -3.89 -12.72
C ALA A 714 24.09 -4.05 -12.35
N PRO A 715 24.69 -3.10 -11.61
CA PRO A 715 26.07 -3.24 -11.18
C PRO A 715 26.23 -4.36 -10.15
N TYR A 716 27.31 -5.12 -10.24
CA TYR A 716 27.61 -6.20 -9.31
C TYR A 716 29.11 -6.25 -8.99
N SER A 717 29.45 -6.81 -7.83
CA SER A 717 30.83 -6.98 -7.35
C SER A 717 31.22 -8.45 -7.40
N ASN A 718 32.26 -8.76 -8.19
CA ASN A 718 32.87 -10.08 -8.33
C ASN A 718 31.92 -11.24 -8.71
N GLY A 719 30.71 -10.94 -9.17
CA GLY A 719 29.70 -11.94 -9.51
C GLY A 719 28.96 -12.52 -8.31
N ASP A 720 29.25 -12.06 -7.08
CA ASP A 720 28.70 -12.65 -5.87
C ASP A 720 27.56 -11.79 -5.27
N GLU A 721 27.52 -10.49 -5.57
CA GLU A 721 26.57 -9.55 -4.96
C GLU A 721 26.27 -8.39 -5.90
N PHE A 722 24.98 -8.03 -6.04
CA PHE A 722 24.61 -6.76 -6.68
C PHE A 722 25.05 -5.58 -5.82
N THR A 723 25.46 -4.49 -6.47
CA THR A 723 26.01 -3.30 -5.79
C THR A 723 25.18 -2.08 -6.12
N SER A 724 25.45 -0.96 -5.46
CA SER A 724 24.63 0.23 -5.65
C SER A 724 24.95 1.00 -6.93
N ALA A 725 23.90 1.44 -7.65
CA ALA A 725 24.02 2.28 -8.85
C ALA A 725 23.66 3.74 -8.56
N ASN A 726 24.36 4.69 -9.18
CA ASN A 726 23.88 6.07 -9.33
C ASN A 726 23.32 6.29 -10.72
N ILE A 727 22.09 6.79 -10.80
CA ILE A 727 21.38 7.06 -12.05
C ILE A 727 20.95 8.53 -12.07
N GLU A 728 21.37 9.27 -13.09
CA GLU A 728 21.04 10.70 -13.19
C GLU A 728 20.73 11.14 -14.63
N PHE A 729 19.54 11.71 -14.82
CA PHE A 729 19.07 12.30 -16.07
C PHE A 729 19.04 13.84 -15.94
N LYS A 730 19.92 14.54 -16.67
CA LYS A 730 20.07 16.01 -16.63
C LYS A 730 19.86 16.65 -17.99
N GLY A 731 18.66 17.10 -18.31
CA GLY A 731 18.38 17.59 -19.65
C GLY A 731 17.09 18.39 -19.79
N GLY A 732 16.93 19.05 -20.95
CA GLY A 732 15.74 19.86 -21.28
C GLY A 732 15.07 19.44 -22.59
N GLY A 733 15.40 18.26 -23.13
CA GLY A 733 14.81 17.74 -24.38
C GLY A 733 13.63 16.80 -24.11
N GLY A 734 12.65 16.73 -25.01
CA GLY A 734 11.48 15.85 -24.89
C GLY A 734 11.58 14.62 -25.78
N ASN A 735 12.60 13.79 -25.55
CA ASN A 735 12.77 12.51 -26.24
C ASN A 735 12.54 11.40 -25.23
N ASP A 736 11.84 10.34 -25.66
CA ASP A 736 11.28 9.33 -24.77
C ASP A 736 12.10 8.03 -24.79
N PHE A 737 11.93 7.23 -23.74
CA PHE A 737 12.33 5.83 -23.67
C PHE A 737 11.08 4.98 -23.88
N ILE A 738 10.96 4.30 -25.01
CA ILE A 738 9.75 3.63 -25.45
C ILE A 738 10.00 2.12 -25.43
N HIS A 739 9.23 1.36 -24.68
CA HIS A 739 9.20 -0.10 -24.77
C HIS A 739 8.66 -0.52 -26.13
N ASP A 740 9.34 -1.45 -26.77
CA ASP A 740 8.89 -2.10 -27.99
C ASP A 740 9.23 -3.58 -27.92
N ALA A 741 8.17 -4.41 -27.83
CA ALA A 741 8.30 -5.85 -27.67
C ALA A 741 8.95 -6.52 -28.88
N GLU A 742 8.72 -6.02 -30.10
CA GLU A 742 9.29 -6.58 -31.32
C GLU A 742 10.79 -6.27 -31.40
N VAL A 743 11.19 -5.04 -31.06
CA VAL A 743 12.60 -4.64 -30.99
C VAL A 743 13.37 -5.42 -29.93
N LEU A 744 12.75 -5.67 -28.76
CA LEU A 744 13.36 -6.47 -27.70
C LEU A 744 13.44 -7.96 -28.05
N LYS A 745 12.44 -8.49 -28.75
CA LYS A 745 12.49 -9.86 -29.29
C LYS A 745 13.60 -10.00 -30.33
N ASP A 746 13.72 -9.05 -31.24
CA ASP A 746 14.80 -9.00 -32.22
C ASP A 746 16.19 -8.96 -31.55
N ALA A 747 16.33 -8.21 -30.45
CA ALA A 747 17.55 -8.19 -29.66
C ALA A 747 17.80 -9.53 -28.97
N PHE A 748 16.76 -10.15 -28.41
CA PHE A 748 16.86 -11.48 -27.78
C PHE A 748 17.26 -12.56 -28.78
N ASP A 749 16.78 -12.46 -30.02
CA ASP A 749 17.09 -13.40 -31.09
C ASP A 749 18.53 -13.35 -31.60
N LEU A 750 19.31 -12.32 -31.21
CA LEU A 750 20.76 -12.27 -31.47
C LEU A 750 21.55 -13.26 -30.60
N LEU A 751 21.01 -13.68 -29.46
CA LEU A 751 21.67 -14.61 -28.54
C LEU A 751 21.71 -16.03 -29.12
N ASP A 752 22.77 -16.77 -28.82
CA ASP A 752 22.79 -18.22 -29.04
C ASP A 752 21.89 -18.95 -28.03
N ASP A 753 21.59 -20.22 -28.31
CA ASP A 753 20.69 -21.03 -27.47
C ASP A 753 21.21 -21.14 -26.02
N ASP A 754 22.52 -21.21 -25.80
CA ASP A 754 23.12 -21.29 -24.47
C ASP A 754 22.91 -19.98 -23.68
N SER A 755 23.02 -18.84 -24.35
CA SER A 755 22.80 -17.50 -23.79
C SER A 755 21.32 -17.22 -23.56
N LYS A 756 20.43 -17.70 -24.45
CA LYS A 756 18.97 -17.68 -24.25
C LYS A 756 18.60 -18.53 -23.05
N ASN A 757 19.13 -19.75 -22.93
CA ASN A 757 18.86 -20.64 -21.80
C ASN A 757 19.37 -20.04 -20.47
N ALA A 758 20.54 -19.40 -20.48
CA ALA A 758 21.06 -18.70 -19.32
C ALA A 758 20.17 -17.53 -18.86
N TRP A 759 19.42 -16.92 -19.79
CA TRP A 759 18.38 -15.94 -19.48
C TRP A 759 17.07 -16.58 -18.98
N GLN A 760 16.70 -17.73 -19.55
CA GLN A 760 15.35 -18.29 -19.46
C GLN A 760 15.07 -19.21 -18.26
N ASN A 761 16.11 -19.83 -17.68
CA ASN A 761 16.20 -20.77 -16.53
C ASN A 761 15.08 -21.80 -16.22
N ASP A 762 13.84 -21.69 -16.72
CA ASP A 762 12.74 -22.66 -16.56
C ASP A 762 11.66 -22.56 -17.67
N CYS A 763 11.94 -21.90 -18.81
CA CYS A 763 10.97 -21.73 -19.93
C CYS A 763 10.66 -22.99 -20.77
N SER A 764 10.91 -24.20 -20.26
CA SER A 764 10.67 -25.41 -21.06
C SER A 764 9.19 -25.74 -21.11
N ASP A 765 8.53 -25.41 -22.22
CA ASP A 765 7.26 -26.03 -22.60
C ASP A 765 7.36 -26.65 -24.00
N SER A 766 6.84 -27.88 -24.09
CA SER A 766 6.47 -28.60 -25.32
C SER A 766 7.29 -28.30 -26.59
N LYS A 767 8.37 -29.05 -26.81
CA LYS A 767 8.70 -29.38 -28.20
C LYS A 767 7.63 -30.36 -28.68
N GLU A 768 6.74 -29.86 -29.53
CA GLU A 768 6.04 -30.68 -30.51
C GLU A 768 7.10 -31.55 -31.20
N ASP A 769 7.07 -32.86 -30.94
CA ASP A 769 7.68 -33.81 -31.85
C ASP A 769 6.89 -33.70 -33.15
N ASP A 770 7.51 -33.04 -34.13
CA ASP A 770 7.09 -33.05 -35.53
C ASP A 770 6.98 -34.52 -35.97
N ASP A 771 5.74 -35.01 -35.99
CA ASP A 771 5.34 -36.32 -36.49
C ASP A 771 5.47 -36.29 -38.03
N ASP A 772 6.71 -36.38 -38.51
CA ASP A 772 7.02 -36.60 -39.92
C ASP A 772 6.74 -38.08 -40.24
N GLY A 773 5.55 -38.32 -40.78
CA GLY A 773 5.08 -39.64 -41.19
C GLY A 773 6.04 -40.35 -42.16
N GLY A 774 6.35 -41.61 -41.84
CA GLY A 774 7.15 -42.48 -42.70
C GLY A 774 7.22 -43.93 -42.23
N ASP A 775 6.19 -44.69 -42.59
CA ASP A 775 6.12 -46.12 -42.92
C ASP A 775 7.20 -47.16 -42.46
N GLU A 776 6.64 -48.30 -42.04
CA GLU A 776 7.11 -49.71 -42.17
C GLU A 776 7.89 -50.40 -41.02
N ASP A 777 7.17 -51.41 -40.47
CA ASP A 777 7.59 -52.79 -40.15
C ASP A 777 8.02 -53.22 -38.72
N GLU A 778 7.16 -54.12 -38.20
CA GLU A 778 7.34 -55.29 -37.32
C GLU A 778 8.57 -55.38 -36.39
N GLY A 779 8.30 -55.54 -35.08
CA GLY A 779 9.30 -56.05 -34.12
C GLY A 779 8.80 -56.18 -32.68
N ASP A 780 8.25 -57.34 -32.35
CA ASP A 780 7.94 -57.86 -31.01
C ASP A 780 9.13 -57.79 -30.02
N SER A 781 8.93 -57.29 -28.79
CA SER A 781 9.29 -58.00 -27.53
C SER A 781 9.20 -57.14 -26.24
N SER A 782 8.25 -57.54 -25.39
CA SER A 782 8.33 -57.77 -23.92
C SER A 782 9.03 -56.80 -22.94
N GLY A 783 8.26 -56.43 -21.90
CA GLY A 783 8.67 -56.36 -20.49
C GLY A 783 8.80 -54.94 -19.93
N ASP A 784 8.24 -54.53 -18.79
CA ASP A 784 7.41 -55.17 -17.77
C ASP A 784 6.65 -54.02 -17.07
N GLU A 785 5.34 -54.16 -16.92
CA GLU A 785 4.53 -53.33 -16.01
C GLU A 785 4.64 -53.93 -14.59
N GLU A 786 5.03 -53.14 -13.59
CA GLU A 786 4.71 -53.48 -12.20
C GLU A 786 4.20 -52.25 -11.43
N ARG A 787 2.89 -52.29 -11.20
CA ARG A 787 2.12 -51.46 -10.26
C ARG A 787 2.54 -51.78 -8.82
N VAL A 788 2.62 -50.77 -7.96
CA VAL A 788 2.40 -50.96 -6.52
C VAL A 788 1.48 -49.86 -5.99
N TRP A 789 0.24 -50.26 -5.72
CA TRP A 789 -0.63 -49.68 -4.69
C TRP A 789 -0.55 -50.58 -3.46
N GLU A 790 -0.66 -49.99 -2.26
CA GLU A 790 -1.21 -50.50 -0.97
C GLU A 790 -0.47 -49.83 0.21
N LEU A 791 -1.09 -48.91 0.99
CA LEU A 791 -2.09 -49.07 2.08
C LEU A 791 -1.44 -49.13 3.50
N ILE A 792 -2.20 -48.63 4.50
CA ILE A 792 -2.17 -48.88 5.98
C ILE A 792 -1.39 -47.86 6.84
N ASP A 793 -1.88 -47.28 7.96
CA ASP A 793 -3.18 -47.31 8.67
C ASP A 793 -3.32 -46.07 9.58
N TRP A 794 -4.56 -45.83 10.01
CA TRP A 794 -4.95 -45.01 11.15
C TRP A 794 -4.49 -45.60 12.50
N ARG A 795 -4.01 -44.71 13.38
CA ARG A 795 -4.18 -44.78 14.84
C ARG A 795 -4.39 -43.41 15.44
#